data_AF-A0A6G0IF44-F1
#
_entry.id   AF-A0A6G0IF44-F1
#
_cell.length_a   1.000
_cell.length_b   1.000
_cell.length_c   1.000
_cell.angle_alpha   90.00
_cell.angle_beta   90.00
_cell.angle_gamma   90.00
#
_symmetry.space_group_name_H-M   'P 1'
#
loop_
_entity.id
_entity.type
_entity.pdbx_description
1 polymer ?
#
loop_
_entity_poly.entity_id
_entity_poly.type
_entity_poly.pdbx_seq_one_letter_code
_entity_poly.pdbx_strand_id
1 'polypeptide(L)'
;MSVVTSSLSKGQQKKMLSLFSHPRLHLLYKATVHGFTAAAFHSRCDQQGPTVIVAYNAAGFVFGGYTSKDYTQNGQAIMDKEAFLYSIPAEGDKPLRVAGISGQCAFTDGATGPNYGALVFLHDDKAEFQSNPGTSFNFQAAEMHGNDLKLTEFEVYRVEDLGDLLPKPWRNIQWTAERKQQLMKTIQSYKSEIKTVHQARVLLVGPVGAGKSSFFNSINSAFRGNMTCQAIAGTGDKSVTTQFRTYNIKAGKGGVPLPLILCDTMGLEEKADAGLDMEDLVSIYKGHVKDRYQFSPSNPLLADAPGYKQRVTLNDMIHCVVYVIDACKVSLLTANMLDKFAAIRKKTNQLGLPQILLLTKVEEACPLVAEDLKNVYRSVYIEKKARELSDSLGIPLSCVLPVKNYSGELDLDLETDILLFSAVQQMLNYTDSFFENQVIEDQDYQRVFGPSIMSVVTSSLSKEQQKKLLSLFSHPRLHLLYKATVHGFTAAAFHSRCDQQGPTVIVAYSAAGFVFGAYTSKDYTQNGQAIMDKEAFLYSIPAEGDKPLRVAGISGQCAFTDGATGPNYGALVFLHGDKAEFQSNPGTSFNFQAAEMHGNDLKLTEFEVYRVENLGDLLPKPWRNIQWTAERKQQLMKTIQSYKSEIKTVHQARVLLVGPVGAGKSSFFNSINSAFRGNMTCQAIAGTGDKSVTTQFRTYNIKAGKGGVPLPLILCDTMGLEEKADAGLDMEDLVSVYKGHVKDRYQFSPSNPLLADAPGYKQRVTLNDMIHCVVYVIDACKVSLLTTNMLDKFAAIRKKTNQLGLPQILLLTKIDEACPLVAEDLKNVYRSVYIEKKAREVSDSLGIPLSCVLPVKNYSGELDLDLETDILLFSAVQQMLNYADSFFENQVIEDQDQLDLYRSNEHLRPVGSEETKHQIV
;
A
#
# COMPACT_ATOMS: atom_id res chain seq x y z
N MET A 1 6.60 32.37 6.27
CA MET A 1 5.85 33.42 7.03
C MET A 1 6.39 33.43 8.46
N SER A 2 5.96 34.35 9.33
CA SER A 2 6.17 34.14 10.78
C SER A 2 5.42 32.87 11.20
N VAL A 3 6.10 31.97 11.92
CA VAL A 3 5.46 30.75 12.43
C VAL A 3 4.46 31.17 13.50
N VAL A 4 3.19 30.82 13.32
CA VAL A 4 2.14 31.08 14.31
C VAL A 4 2.37 30.16 15.50
N THR A 5 2.92 30.69 16.59
CA THR A 5 3.23 29.92 17.80
C THR A 5 2.06 29.93 18.78
N SER A 6 1.78 28.77 19.36
CA SER A 6 0.82 28.58 20.45
C SER A 6 1.12 29.45 21.67
N SER A 7 0.08 29.91 22.37
CA SER A 7 0.16 30.53 23.70
C SER A 7 0.21 29.51 24.86
N LEU A 8 0.08 28.20 24.59
CA LEU A 8 0.15 27.17 25.63
C LEU A 8 1.56 27.05 26.19
N SER A 9 1.69 27.20 27.51
CA SER A 9 2.89 26.70 28.19
C SER A 9 2.97 25.17 28.10
N LYS A 10 4.18 24.61 28.15
CA LYS A 10 4.37 23.14 28.19
C LYS A 10 3.59 22.44 29.31
N GLY A 11 3.36 23.13 30.43
CA GLY A 11 2.54 22.63 31.54
C GLY A 11 1.04 22.56 31.21
N GLN A 12 0.47 23.63 30.66
CA GLN A 12 -0.92 23.64 30.19
C GLN A 12 -1.13 22.65 29.05
N GLN A 13 -0.19 22.57 28.09
CA GLN A 13 -0.22 21.58 27.02
C GLN A 13 -0.26 20.15 27.59
N LYS A 14 0.61 19.79 28.54
CA LYS A 14 0.59 18.45 29.16
C LYS A 14 -0.73 18.17 29.89
N LYS A 15 -1.29 19.14 30.63
CA LYS A 15 -2.60 19.00 31.31
C LYS A 15 -3.74 18.80 30.29
N MET A 16 -3.74 19.56 29.19
CA MET A 16 -4.76 19.42 28.14
C MET A 16 -4.63 18.09 27.37
N LEU A 17 -3.42 17.64 27.05
CA LEU A 17 -3.20 16.33 26.41
C LEU A 17 -3.74 15.17 27.26
N SER A 18 -3.68 15.27 28.60
CA SER A 18 -4.25 14.25 29.52
C SER A 18 -5.79 14.19 29.58
N LEU A 19 -6.50 15.01 28.80
CA LEU A 19 -7.96 14.91 28.62
C LEU A 19 -8.37 13.88 27.55
N PHE A 20 -7.40 13.31 26.84
CA PHE A 20 -7.56 12.34 25.76
C PHE A 20 -6.58 11.16 25.97
N SER A 21 -6.76 10.06 25.24
CA SER A 21 -5.88 8.87 25.35
C SER A 21 -4.48 9.14 24.78
N HIS A 22 -4.38 9.28 23.45
CA HIS A 22 -3.12 9.54 22.74
C HIS A 22 -3.35 10.57 21.62
N PRO A 23 -3.55 11.86 21.95
CA PRO A 23 -3.86 12.90 20.96
C PRO A 23 -2.61 13.51 20.33
N ARG A 24 -2.75 14.02 19.10
CA ARG A 24 -1.85 15.01 18.51
C ARG A 24 -2.62 16.27 18.14
N LEU A 25 -2.04 17.44 18.46
CA LEU A 25 -2.70 18.73 18.29
C LEU A 25 -2.01 19.59 17.22
N HIS A 26 -2.79 20.08 16.27
CA HIS A 26 -2.32 20.92 15.17
C HIS A 26 -3.02 22.28 15.20
N LEU A 27 -2.29 23.37 15.49
CA LEU A 27 -2.85 24.72 15.57
C LEU A 27 -3.39 25.18 14.21
N LEU A 28 -4.70 25.42 14.14
CA LEU A 28 -5.42 25.92 12.95
C LEU A 28 -5.57 27.45 13.01
N TYR A 29 -5.86 27.96 14.21
CA TYR A 29 -6.33 29.33 14.43
C TYR A 29 -5.76 29.93 15.72
N LYS A 30 -5.42 31.22 15.67
CA LYS A 30 -4.96 32.04 16.80
C LYS A 30 -5.48 33.47 16.59
N ALA A 31 -6.38 33.92 17.46
CA ALA A 31 -7.16 35.13 17.24
C ALA A 31 -6.32 36.41 17.30
N THR A 32 -5.24 36.45 18.11
CA THR A 32 -4.27 37.56 18.08
C THR A 32 -3.53 37.73 16.75
N VAL A 33 -3.52 36.72 15.87
CA VAL A 33 -2.85 36.75 14.55
C VAL A 33 -3.85 36.79 13.39
N HIS A 34 -5.02 36.17 13.53
CA HIS A 34 -6.03 36.08 12.47
C HIS A 34 -7.21 37.06 12.64
N GLY A 35 -7.31 37.76 13.78
CA GLY A 35 -8.47 38.54 14.19
C GLY A 35 -9.41 37.75 15.11
N PHE A 36 -10.25 38.44 15.88
CA PHE A 36 -11.26 37.82 16.76
C PHE A 36 -12.63 37.75 16.06
N THR A 37 -12.71 37.14 14.87
CA THR A 37 -13.96 37.12 14.07
C THR A 37 -14.40 35.71 13.69
N ALA A 38 -15.72 35.51 13.54
CA ALA A 38 -16.32 34.26 13.08
C ALA A 38 -15.80 33.86 11.69
N ALA A 39 -15.73 34.83 10.77
CA ALA A 39 -15.23 34.59 9.40
C ALA A 39 -13.75 34.16 9.38
N ALA A 40 -12.91 34.73 10.25
CA ALA A 40 -11.51 34.32 10.35
C ALA A 40 -11.36 32.91 10.94
N PHE A 41 -12.23 32.52 11.87
CA PHE A 41 -12.31 31.16 12.40
C PHE A 41 -12.74 30.15 11.32
N HIS A 42 -13.91 30.36 10.69
CA HIS A 42 -14.48 29.41 9.72
C HIS A 42 -13.55 29.16 8.52
N SER A 43 -12.91 30.20 8.00
CA SER A 43 -11.93 30.10 6.89
C SER A 43 -10.70 29.20 7.17
N ARG A 44 -10.56 28.68 8.40
CA ARG A 44 -9.42 27.87 8.86
C ARG A 44 -9.81 26.61 9.65
N CYS A 45 -11.01 26.58 10.22
CA CYS A 45 -11.47 25.51 11.12
C CYS A 45 -12.58 24.63 10.51
N ASP A 46 -13.25 25.07 9.44
CA ASP A 46 -14.25 24.26 8.76
C ASP A 46 -13.61 23.04 8.06
N GLN A 47 -14.33 21.91 8.07
CA GLN A 47 -13.92 20.65 7.44
C GLN A 47 -12.52 20.12 7.88
N GLN A 48 -12.11 20.41 9.11
CA GLN A 48 -10.81 19.98 9.67
C GLN A 48 -10.89 18.70 10.52
N GLY A 49 -12.06 18.06 10.65
CA GLY A 49 -12.30 16.94 11.55
C GLY A 49 -12.38 17.37 13.02
N PRO A 50 -12.07 16.47 13.98
CA PRO A 50 -12.12 16.76 15.40
C PRO A 50 -11.26 17.97 15.80
N THR A 51 -11.79 18.84 16.66
CA THR A 51 -11.10 20.07 17.12
C THR A 51 -11.25 20.32 18.61
N VAL A 52 -10.27 21.01 19.19
CA VAL A 52 -10.33 21.58 20.54
C VAL A 52 -10.07 23.08 20.50
N ILE A 53 -10.97 23.83 21.14
CA ILE A 53 -10.89 25.27 21.38
C ILE A 53 -10.10 25.51 22.67
N VAL A 54 -9.23 26.51 22.67
CA VAL A 54 -8.39 26.92 23.79
C VAL A 54 -8.53 28.44 23.97
N ALA A 55 -9.40 28.84 24.89
CA ALA A 55 -9.62 30.22 25.30
C ALA A 55 -8.79 30.56 26.55
N TYR A 56 -8.36 31.82 26.63
CA TYR A 56 -7.55 32.38 27.73
C TYR A 56 -8.20 33.66 28.24
N ASN A 57 -8.13 33.93 29.54
CA ASN A 57 -8.64 35.18 30.14
C ASN A 57 -7.64 35.86 31.09
N ALA A 58 -7.98 37.02 31.63
CA ALA A 58 -7.09 37.78 32.53
C ALA A 58 -7.04 37.19 33.95
N ALA A 59 -8.06 36.41 34.34
CA ALA A 59 -8.05 35.59 35.55
C ALA A 59 -7.08 34.38 35.49
N GLY A 60 -6.41 34.14 34.35
CA GLY A 60 -5.37 33.12 34.20
C GLY A 60 -5.91 31.69 33.95
N PHE A 61 -7.19 31.54 33.63
CA PHE A 61 -7.78 30.26 33.26
C PHE A 61 -7.50 29.94 31.79
N VAL A 62 -7.29 28.66 31.47
CA VAL A 62 -7.27 28.13 30.10
C VAL A 62 -8.36 27.10 29.95
N PHE A 63 -9.38 27.40 29.16
CA PHE A 63 -10.64 26.66 29.10
C PHE A 63 -11.16 26.57 27.68
N GLY A 64 -12.15 25.71 27.41
CA GLY A 64 -12.71 25.58 26.08
C GLY A 64 -13.57 24.35 25.90
N GLY A 65 -13.81 23.99 24.64
CA GLY A 65 -14.61 22.84 24.23
C GLY A 65 -13.89 21.98 23.18
N TYR A 66 -14.11 20.68 23.25
CA TYR A 66 -13.74 19.71 22.23
C TYR A 66 -14.98 19.22 21.47
N THR A 67 -14.81 18.93 20.19
CA THR A 67 -15.79 18.24 19.33
C THR A 67 -15.10 17.21 18.43
N SER A 68 -15.76 16.08 18.20
CA SER A 68 -15.42 15.06 17.21
C SER A 68 -15.93 15.40 15.79
N LYS A 69 -16.74 16.47 15.66
CA LYS A 69 -17.44 16.85 14.42
C LYS A 69 -16.80 18.04 13.73
N ASP A 70 -16.91 18.07 12.40
CA ASP A 70 -16.59 19.21 11.56
C ASP A 70 -17.51 20.41 11.85
N TYR A 71 -16.96 21.63 11.72
CA TYR A 71 -17.74 22.83 11.46
C TYR A 71 -18.06 22.91 9.96
N THR A 72 -19.29 23.25 9.63
CA THR A 72 -19.82 23.28 8.26
C THR A 72 -20.74 24.48 7.97
N GLN A 73 -20.98 25.37 8.95
CA GLN A 73 -21.86 26.54 8.87
C GLN A 73 -23.32 26.23 8.46
N ASN A 74 -23.79 24.99 8.66
CA ASN A 74 -25.10 24.53 8.16
C ASN A 74 -26.30 25.01 9.00
N GLY A 75 -26.08 25.78 10.07
CA GLY A 75 -27.10 26.30 10.99
C GLY A 75 -27.73 25.24 11.90
N GLN A 76 -27.18 24.03 11.94
CA GLN A 76 -27.76 22.89 12.65
C GLN A 76 -27.25 22.79 14.09
N ALA A 77 -28.10 22.30 14.99
CA ALA A 77 -27.70 21.91 16.34
C ALA A 77 -27.09 20.50 16.27
N ILE A 78 -25.81 20.38 16.62
CA ILE A 78 -25.00 19.17 16.41
C ILE A 78 -24.99 18.32 17.68
N MET A 79 -25.44 17.06 17.55
CA MET A 79 -25.25 16.05 18.58
C MET A 79 -23.84 15.49 18.49
N ASP A 80 -23.03 15.74 19.53
CA ASP A 80 -21.75 15.08 19.71
C ASP A 80 -21.64 14.53 21.14
N LYS A 81 -21.27 13.25 21.21
CA LYS A 81 -21.21 12.44 22.44
C LYS A 81 -19.80 12.35 22.99
N GLU A 82 -18.80 12.61 22.15
CA GLU A 82 -17.42 12.74 22.55
C GLU A 82 -17.09 14.17 23.02
N ALA A 83 -17.95 15.14 22.74
CA ALA A 83 -17.78 16.54 23.12
C ALA A 83 -17.76 16.74 24.64
N PHE A 84 -16.85 17.60 25.08
CA PHE A 84 -16.73 18.04 26.47
C PHE A 84 -16.21 19.47 26.54
N LEU A 85 -16.61 20.19 27.59
CA LEU A 85 -15.92 21.40 28.01
C LEU A 85 -14.81 21.04 29.01
N TYR A 86 -13.78 21.87 29.10
CA TYR A 86 -12.70 21.69 30.06
C TYR A 86 -12.18 23.02 30.59
N SER A 87 -11.50 22.99 31.73
CA SER A 87 -10.74 24.12 32.26
C SER A 87 -9.46 23.70 32.99
N ILE A 88 -8.44 24.56 32.89
CA ILE A 88 -7.16 24.48 33.57
C ILE A 88 -7.02 25.78 34.38
N PRO A 89 -7.31 25.77 35.69
CA PRO A 89 -7.13 26.94 36.55
C PRO A 89 -5.65 27.21 36.82
N ALA A 90 -5.32 28.46 37.19
CA ALA A 90 -3.95 28.89 37.46
C ALA A 90 -3.27 28.08 38.59
N GLU A 91 -4.02 27.75 39.66
CA GLU A 91 -3.50 27.06 40.86
C GLU A 91 -4.12 25.66 41.08
N GLY A 92 -4.29 24.86 40.02
CA GLY A 92 -4.80 23.49 40.12
C GLY A 92 -4.02 22.45 39.30
N ASP A 93 -3.70 21.30 39.89
CA ASP A 93 -2.89 20.26 39.25
C ASP A 93 -3.62 19.43 38.19
N LYS A 94 -4.93 19.22 38.34
CA LYS A 94 -5.76 18.45 37.40
C LYS A 94 -6.68 19.39 36.60
N PRO A 95 -6.87 19.14 35.30
CA PRO A 95 -7.90 19.84 34.53
C PRO A 95 -9.31 19.40 34.98
N LEU A 96 -10.24 20.35 34.98
CA LEU A 96 -11.68 20.07 35.05
C LEU A 96 -12.13 19.57 33.66
N ARG A 97 -12.96 18.51 33.62
CA ARG A 97 -13.62 18.01 32.41
C ARG A 97 -15.12 17.89 32.66
N VAL A 98 -15.94 18.45 31.77
CA VAL A 98 -17.39 18.56 31.89
C VAL A 98 -18.03 17.92 30.65
N ALA A 99 -18.72 16.80 30.83
CA ALA A 99 -19.46 16.13 29.77
C ALA A 99 -20.75 16.91 29.41
N GLY A 100 -21.25 16.69 28.18
CA GLY A 100 -22.53 17.23 27.74
C GLY A 100 -23.72 16.72 28.57
N ILE A 101 -24.77 17.53 28.68
CA ILE A 101 -26.03 17.13 29.28
C ILE A 101 -26.73 16.15 28.33
N SER A 102 -27.08 14.97 28.83
CA SER A 102 -27.71 13.92 28.00
C SER A 102 -29.00 14.42 27.35
N GLY A 103 -29.12 14.24 26.03
CA GLY A 103 -30.22 14.72 25.21
C GLY A 103 -30.11 16.16 24.71
N GLN A 104 -29.05 16.91 25.08
CA GLN A 104 -28.77 18.25 24.54
C GLN A 104 -27.74 18.21 23.41
N CYS A 105 -27.83 19.16 22.48
CA CYS A 105 -26.83 19.33 21.42
C CYS A 105 -25.54 19.92 21.98
N ALA A 106 -24.39 19.43 21.51
CA ALA A 106 -23.07 19.83 21.98
C ALA A 106 -22.68 21.24 21.51
N PHE A 107 -23.02 21.60 20.27
CA PHE A 107 -22.85 22.95 19.73
C PHE A 107 -23.85 23.24 18.62
N THR A 108 -23.96 24.51 18.21
CA THR A 108 -24.71 24.95 17.03
C THR A 108 -23.75 25.41 15.95
N ASP A 109 -23.78 24.76 14.79
CA ASP A 109 -22.92 24.99 13.64
C ASP A 109 -23.43 26.16 12.77
N GLY A 110 -23.54 27.35 13.36
CA GLY A 110 -23.89 28.58 12.62
C GLY A 110 -22.72 29.17 11.85
N ALA A 111 -22.98 30.23 11.08
CA ALA A 111 -21.94 31.13 10.53
C ALA A 111 -21.44 32.18 11.56
N THR A 112 -21.70 31.93 12.85
CA THR A 112 -21.28 32.72 14.01
C THR A 112 -20.12 32.03 14.71
N GLY A 113 -19.38 32.76 15.56
CA GLY A 113 -18.34 32.14 16.38
C GLY A 113 -18.83 30.94 17.21
N PRO A 114 -17.91 30.01 17.60
CA PRO A 114 -18.29 28.69 18.09
C PRO A 114 -19.26 28.71 19.29
N ASN A 115 -20.42 28.10 19.11
CA ASN A 115 -21.54 28.15 20.04
C ASN A 115 -21.80 26.78 20.67
N TYR A 116 -21.15 26.48 21.79
CA TYR A 116 -21.33 25.25 22.57
C TYR A 116 -22.56 25.34 23.52
N GLY A 117 -23.50 26.25 23.26
CA GLY A 117 -24.66 26.58 24.10
C GLY A 117 -24.26 27.26 25.42
N ALA A 118 -23.55 26.51 26.27
CA ALA A 118 -23.07 26.95 27.58
C ALA A 118 -21.81 27.82 27.52
N LEU A 119 -21.05 27.76 26.42
CA LEU A 119 -19.99 28.73 26.09
C LEU A 119 -20.16 29.18 24.63
N VAL A 120 -20.25 30.48 24.38
CA VAL A 120 -20.38 31.05 23.01
C VAL A 120 -19.25 32.03 22.76
N PHE A 121 -18.32 31.66 21.89
CA PHE A 121 -17.09 32.40 21.63
C PHE A 121 -17.22 33.32 20.40
N LEU A 122 -16.50 34.45 20.40
CA LEU A 122 -16.44 35.41 19.28
C LEU A 122 -17.82 35.97 18.88
N HIS A 123 -18.73 36.13 19.84
CA HIS A 123 -20.03 36.75 19.62
C HIS A 123 -19.87 38.22 19.22
N ASP A 124 -20.62 38.67 18.21
CA ASP A 124 -20.48 39.99 17.54
C ASP A 124 -19.03 40.33 17.08
N ASP A 125 -18.20 39.34 16.75
CA ASP A 125 -16.79 39.52 16.36
C ASP A 125 -15.93 40.25 17.41
N LYS A 126 -16.17 39.92 18.70
CA LYS A 126 -15.45 40.49 19.86
C LYS A 126 -14.51 39.48 20.52
N ALA A 127 -13.50 40.01 21.22
CA ALA A 127 -12.63 39.26 22.14
C ALA A 127 -13.31 38.97 23.49
N GLU A 128 -14.54 38.46 23.46
CA GLU A 128 -15.38 38.15 24.63
C GLU A 128 -16.15 36.84 24.37
N PHE A 129 -16.68 36.21 25.42
CA PHE A 129 -17.54 35.02 25.30
C PHE A 129 -18.74 35.10 26.24
N GLN A 130 -19.84 34.45 25.86
CA GLN A 130 -21.02 34.29 26.73
C GLN A 130 -20.93 32.97 27.49
N SER A 131 -21.40 32.95 28.74
CA SER A 131 -21.38 31.79 29.63
C SER A 131 -22.79 31.50 30.15
N ASN A 132 -23.38 30.40 29.68
CA ASN A 132 -24.77 30.00 29.92
C ASN A 132 -24.85 28.58 30.54
N PRO A 133 -24.25 28.33 31.71
CA PRO A 133 -24.22 27.00 32.32
C PRO A 133 -25.64 26.46 32.58
N GLY A 134 -25.83 25.16 32.35
CA GLY A 134 -27.12 24.47 32.44
C GLY A 134 -27.88 24.35 31.11
N THR A 135 -27.34 24.87 30.00
CA THR A 135 -27.92 24.71 28.65
C THR A 135 -27.47 23.38 28.01
N SER A 136 -26.29 23.32 27.40
CA SER A 136 -25.69 22.10 26.84
C SER A 136 -24.71 21.40 27.80
N PHE A 137 -24.13 22.15 28.74
CA PHE A 137 -23.16 21.68 29.73
C PHE A 137 -23.44 22.33 31.09
N ASN A 138 -23.15 21.63 32.18
CA ASN A 138 -23.38 22.13 33.54
C ASN A 138 -22.04 22.30 34.30
N PHE A 139 -21.74 23.51 34.75
CA PHE A 139 -20.49 23.86 35.46
C PHE A 139 -20.68 25.12 36.31
N GLN A 140 -19.79 25.35 37.29
CA GLN A 140 -19.70 26.61 38.00
C GLN A 140 -18.83 27.61 37.24
N ALA A 141 -19.33 28.81 36.98
CA ALA A 141 -18.61 29.84 36.20
C ALA A 141 -17.26 30.25 36.84
N ALA A 142 -17.20 30.25 38.17
CA ALA A 142 -15.96 30.50 38.93
C ALA A 142 -14.89 29.42 38.71
N GLU A 143 -15.30 28.15 38.54
CA GLU A 143 -14.39 27.01 38.35
C GLU A 143 -14.00 26.81 36.88
N MET A 144 -14.89 27.17 35.95
CA MET A 144 -14.65 27.08 34.51
C MET A 144 -13.74 28.22 34.02
N HIS A 145 -13.99 29.46 34.45
CA HIS A 145 -13.32 30.64 33.90
C HIS A 145 -13.15 31.80 34.90
N GLY A 146 -13.22 31.56 36.22
CA GLY A 146 -12.99 32.60 37.23
C GLY A 146 -14.01 33.75 37.24
N ASN A 147 -15.14 33.59 36.55
CA ASN A 147 -16.12 34.66 36.22
C ASN A 147 -15.59 35.79 35.32
N ASP A 148 -14.41 35.67 34.71
CA ASP A 148 -13.90 36.63 33.72
C ASP A 148 -14.31 36.20 32.30
N LEU A 149 -15.18 37.00 31.67
CA LEU A 149 -15.78 36.77 30.36
C LEU A 149 -14.97 37.34 29.18
N LYS A 150 -13.80 37.94 29.44
CA LYS A 150 -12.96 38.56 28.41
C LYS A 150 -11.87 37.62 27.93
N LEU A 151 -11.67 37.58 26.62
CA LEU A 151 -10.63 36.75 26.00
C LEU A 151 -9.35 37.57 25.86
N THR A 152 -8.26 37.08 26.47
CA THR A 152 -6.90 37.59 26.22
C THR A 152 -6.27 36.93 24.98
N GLU A 153 -6.70 35.71 24.67
CA GLU A 153 -6.35 34.95 23.46
C GLU A 153 -7.44 33.90 23.18
N PHE A 154 -7.56 33.46 21.93
CA PHE A 154 -8.39 32.34 21.52
C PHE A 154 -7.69 31.54 20.42
N GLU A 155 -7.48 30.24 20.66
CA GLU A 155 -6.81 29.32 19.73
C GLU A 155 -7.67 28.09 19.43
N VAL A 156 -7.47 27.46 18.27
CA VAL A 156 -8.16 26.22 17.89
C VAL A 156 -7.19 25.25 17.26
N TYR A 157 -7.28 23.98 17.65
CA TYR A 157 -6.40 22.90 17.22
C TYR A 157 -7.22 21.76 16.62
N ARG A 158 -6.77 21.17 15.50
CA ARG A 158 -7.23 19.84 15.08
C ARG A 158 -6.66 18.79 16.03
N VAL A 159 -7.48 17.81 16.41
CA VAL A 159 -7.10 16.64 17.20
C VAL A 159 -7.00 15.42 16.27
N GLU A 160 -5.81 14.84 16.13
CA GLU A 160 -5.62 13.52 15.52
C GLU A 160 -5.45 12.47 16.63
N ASP A 161 -6.28 11.43 16.63
CA ASP A 161 -6.05 10.24 17.47
C ASP A 161 -4.93 9.37 16.87
N LEU A 162 -4.00 8.96 17.73
CA LEU A 162 -2.87 8.10 17.40
C LEU A 162 -3.21 6.61 17.58
N GLY A 163 -4.24 6.30 18.37
CA GLY A 163 -4.53 4.94 18.83
C GLY A 163 -3.43 4.33 19.70
N ASP A 164 -3.63 3.07 20.06
CA ASP A 164 -2.72 2.33 20.96
C ASP A 164 -1.54 1.65 20.23
N LEU A 165 -0.67 1.02 21.02
CA LEU A 165 0.40 0.15 20.51
C LEU A 165 -0.13 -1.25 20.16
N LEU A 166 0.25 -1.75 18.99
CA LEU A 166 -0.01 -3.12 18.55
C LEU A 166 0.61 -4.15 19.53
N PRO A 167 -0.07 -5.30 19.77
CA PRO A 167 0.43 -6.35 20.65
C PRO A 167 1.66 -7.08 20.06
N LYS A 168 1.69 -7.29 18.75
CA LYS A 168 2.86 -7.73 17.97
C LYS A 168 3.26 -6.57 17.04
N PRO A 169 4.55 -6.27 16.84
CA PRO A 169 4.94 -5.19 15.94
C PRO A 169 4.62 -5.55 14.47
N TRP A 170 4.29 -4.56 13.64
CA TRP A 170 4.05 -4.76 12.21
C TRP A 170 5.34 -5.07 11.41
N ARG A 171 6.50 -4.90 12.05
CA ARG A 171 7.82 -5.39 11.63
C ARG A 171 8.68 -5.80 12.82
N ASN A 172 9.37 -6.91 12.69
CA ASN A 172 10.41 -7.30 13.64
C ASN A 172 11.72 -6.54 13.35
N ILE A 173 12.38 -6.06 14.39
CA ILE A 173 13.73 -5.48 14.35
C ILE A 173 14.41 -5.70 15.72
N GLN A 174 15.72 -5.91 15.73
CA GLN A 174 16.50 -6.13 16.95
C GLN A 174 17.17 -4.84 17.44
N TRP A 175 16.74 -4.33 18.58
CA TRP A 175 17.21 -3.08 19.19
C TRP A 175 18.45 -3.31 20.08
N THR A 176 19.54 -3.84 19.52
CA THR A 176 20.75 -4.19 20.29
C THR A 176 22.05 -3.62 19.69
N ALA A 177 23.08 -3.48 20.54
CA ALA A 177 24.39 -2.99 20.13
C ALA A 177 25.06 -3.93 19.11
N GLU A 178 24.84 -5.23 19.23
CA GLU A 178 25.33 -6.27 18.31
C GLU A 178 24.69 -6.10 16.93
N ARG A 179 23.37 -5.84 16.86
CA ARG A 179 22.69 -5.53 15.59
C ARG A 179 23.20 -4.23 14.99
N LYS A 180 23.40 -3.16 15.76
CA LYS A 180 24.03 -1.91 15.29
C LYS A 180 25.41 -2.16 14.68
N GLN A 181 26.26 -2.95 15.35
CA GLN A 181 27.59 -3.32 14.85
C GLN A 181 27.51 -4.23 13.59
N GLN A 182 26.58 -5.19 13.56
CA GLN A 182 26.35 -6.06 12.40
C GLN A 182 25.96 -5.24 11.16
N LEU A 183 25.00 -4.32 11.30
CA LEU A 183 24.56 -3.42 10.23
C LEU A 183 25.72 -2.54 9.73
N MET A 184 26.41 -1.86 10.65
CA MET A 184 27.57 -1.00 10.35
C MET A 184 28.66 -1.75 9.59
N LYS A 185 29.02 -2.96 10.04
CA LYS A 185 30.05 -3.81 9.43
C LYS A 185 29.62 -4.35 8.06
N THR A 186 28.33 -4.68 7.89
CA THR A 186 27.77 -5.11 6.59
C THR A 186 27.84 -3.98 5.57
N ILE A 187 27.48 -2.76 5.96
CA ILE A 187 27.52 -1.56 5.08
C ILE A 187 28.96 -1.19 4.72
N GLN A 188 29.90 -1.28 5.66
CA GLN A 188 31.32 -1.01 5.40
C GLN A 188 32.00 -2.06 4.51
N SER A 189 31.54 -3.31 4.54
CA SER A 189 32.13 -4.42 3.77
C SER A 189 31.44 -4.71 2.43
N TYR A 190 30.33 -4.03 2.15
CA TYR A 190 29.62 -4.11 0.87
C TYR A 190 30.51 -3.77 -0.33
N LYS A 191 30.35 -4.54 -1.41
CA LYS A 191 30.96 -4.33 -2.73
C LYS A 191 29.90 -4.65 -3.79
N SER A 192 29.87 -3.91 -4.90
CA SER A 192 29.02 -4.25 -6.06
C SER A 192 29.47 -5.56 -6.70
N GLU A 193 28.54 -6.27 -7.35
CA GLU A 193 28.90 -7.36 -8.29
C GLU A 193 29.64 -6.81 -9.53
N ILE A 194 29.33 -5.57 -9.95
CA ILE A 194 29.98 -4.90 -11.08
C ILE A 194 31.31 -4.32 -10.61
N LYS A 195 32.43 -4.97 -10.96
CA LYS A 195 33.80 -4.61 -10.54
C LYS A 195 34.20 -3.16 -10.83
N THR A 196 33.63 -2.52 -11.84
CA THR A 196 33.91 -1.12 -12.19
C THR A 196 33.18 -0.12 -11.30
N VAL A 197 32.12 -0.52 -10.57
CA VAL A 197 31.34 0.38 -9.71
C VAL A 197 31.73 0.23 -8.25
N HIS A 198 32.39 1.25 -7.70
CA HIS A 198 32.98 1.19 -6.36
C HIS A 198 32.08 1.79 -5.27
N GLN A 199 31.09 2.60 -5.62
CA GLN A 199 30.14 3.19 -4.69
C GLN A 199 28.73 3.21 -5.32
N ALA A 200 27.72 2.77 -4.59
CA ALA A 200 26.32 2.91 -4.97
C ALA A 200 25.91 4.40 -4.93
N ARG A 201 25.21 4.91 -5.95
CA ARG A 201 24.58 6.25 -5.89
C ARG A 201 23.09 6.15 -5.64
N VAL A 202 22.62 6.84 -4.61
CA VAL A 202 21.21 6.84 -4.20
C VAL A 202 20.68 8.27 -4.21
N LEU A 203 19.58 8.50 -4.92
CA LEU A 203 18.98 9.84 -5.06
C LEU A 203 17.87 10.06 -4.03
N LEU A 204 18.00 11.09 -3.20
CA LEU A 204 16.95 11.54 -2.28
C LEU A 204 16.04 12.52 -3.01
N VAL A 205 14.74 12.20 -3.14
CA VAL A 205 13.73 13.03 -3.81
C VAL A 205 12.55 13.25 -2.86
N GLY A 206 11.97 14.45 -2.84
CA GLY A 206 10.82 14.73 -1.96
C GLY A 206 10.64 16.21 -1.61
N PRO A 207 9.57 16.56 -0.88
CA PRO A 207 9.11 17.93 -0.71
C PRO A 207 10.07 18.83 0.09
N VAL A 208 9.80 20.13 0.08
CA VAL A 208 10.47 21.09 0.96
C VAL A 208 10.24 20.74 2.44
N GLY A 209 11.32 20.75 3.22
CA GLY A 209 11.30 20.43 4.65
C GLY A 209 11.15 18.95 5.02
N ALA A 210 11.07 18.02 4.05
CA ALA A 210 10.88 16.58 4.34
C ALA A 210 12.11 15.86 4.93
N GLY A 211 13.23 16.55 5.14
CA GLY A 211 14.40 16.03 5.85
C GLY A 211 15.47 15.33 5.01
N LYS A 212 15.47 15.47 3.68
CA LYS A 212 16.51 14.87 2.78
C LYS A 212 17.95 15.14 3.25
N SER A 213 18.29 16.41 3.39
CA SER A 213 19.61 16.88 3.83
C SER A 213 19.93 16.47 5.27
N SER A 214 18.91 16.44 6.15
CA SER A 214 19.01 15.99 7.54
C SER A 214 19.30 14.50 7.64
N PHE A 215 18.72 13.66 6.78
CA PHE A 215 18.95 12.22 6.72
C PHE A 215 20.40 11.90 6.32
N PHE A 216 20.96 12.59 5.32
CA PHE A 216 22.38 12.48 5.02
C PHE A 216 23.27 12.91 6.21
N ASN A 217 23.00 14.07 6.84
CA ASN A 217 23.74 14.52 8.01
C ASN A 217 23.66 13.50 9.16
N SER A 218 22.50 12.86 9.35
CA SER A 218 22.28 11.84 10.36
C SER A 218 23.13 10.59 10.12
N ILE A 219 23.08 10.02 8.90
CA ILE A 219 23.93 8.89 8.51
C ILE A 219 25.42 9.21 8.63
N ASN A 220 25.83 10.39 8.14
CA ASN A 220 27.23 10.82 8.21
C ASN A 220 27.70 11.01 9.66
N SER A 221 26.81 11.38 10.59
CA SER A 221 27.12 11.48 12.02
C SER A 221 27.23 10.09 12.67
N ALA A 222 26.24 9.22 12.44
CA ALA A 222 26.21 7.83 12.89
C ALA A 222 27.48 7.04 12.50
N PHE A 223 27.91 7.15 11.23
CA PHE A 223 29.13 6.48 10.76
C PHE A 223 30.44 7.14 11.22
N ARG A 224 30.42 8.40 11.65
CA ARG A 224 31.62 9.10 12.19
C ARG A 224 31.80 8.92 13.69
N GLY A 225 30.73 8.60 14.42
CA GLY A 225 30.73 8.59 15.88
C GLY A 225 30.66 9.99 16.51
N ASN A 226 30.26 11.02 15.74
CA ASN A 226 30.05 12.38 16.25
C ASN A 226 29.08 13.18 15.38
N MET A 227 28.35 14.13 15.96
CA MET A 227 27.42 15.00 15.24
C MET A 227 28.10 15.86 14.17
N THR A 228 27.44 16.00 13.01
CA THR A 228 27.95 16.74 11.83
C THR A 228 26.84 17.39 10.99
N CYS A 229 27.12 18.58 10.46
CA CYS A 229 26.29 19.25 9.46
C CYS A 229 27.15 19.51 8.20
N GLN A 230 26.89 18.79 7.11
CA GLN A 230 27.62 18.90 5.83
C GLN A 230 26.70 19.18 4.64
N ALA A 231 25.45 18.71 4.67
CA ALA A 231 24.38 19.26 3.85
C ALA A 231 23.66 20.38 4.61
N ILE A 232 23.16 21.37 3.87
CA ILE A 232 22.48 22.54 4.43
C ILE A 232 21.04 22.16 4.77
N ALA A 233 20.85 21.60 5.97
CA ALA A 233 19.52 21.35 6.53
C ALA A 233 18.99 22.63 7.19
N GLY A 234 17.72 22.95 6.95
CA GLY A 234 17.06 24.12 7.53
C GLY A 234 15.56 24.17 7.19
N THR A 235 14.81 24.95 7.95
CA THR A 235 13.37 25.20 7.75
C THR A 235 13.16 26.53 7.02
N GLY A 236 12.27 26.55 6.02
CA GLY A 236 11.93 27.74 5.25
C GLY A 236 10.82 27.49 4.23
N ASP A 237 10.22 28.57 3.74
CA ASP A 237 9.06 28.56 2.82
C ASP A 237 9.41 28.04 1.40
N LYS A 238 10.70 27.87 1.08
CA LYS A 238 11.24 27.38 -0.21
C LYS A 238 12.40 26.41 0.04
N SER A 239 12.77 25.63 -0.97
CA SER A 239 13.92 24.73 -0.87
C SER A 239 15.24 25.45 -0.55
N VAL A 240 15.84 25.15 0.60
CA VAL A 240 17.17 25.65 1.00
C VAL A 240 18.29 25.03 0.13
N THR A 241 18.15 23.76 -0.23
CA THR A 241 18.97 23.11 -1.25
C THR A 241 18.49 23.55 -2.64
N THR A 242 19.29 24.37 -3.35
CA THR A 242 19.00 24.85 -4.72
C THR A 242 19.90 24.21 -5.79
N GLN A 243 20.81 23.33 -5.37
CA GLN A 243 21.79 22.65 -6.23
C GLN A 243 21.65 21.13 -6.11
N PHE A 244 21.95 20.41 -7.18
CA PHE A 244 22.24 18.97 -7.11
C PHE A 244 23.54 18.76 -6.33
N ARG A 245 23.51 17.98 -5.24
CA ARG A 245 24.69 17.77 -4.39
C ARG A 245 25.00 16.29 -4.18
N THR A 246 26.23 15.91 -4.48
CA THR A 246 26.75 14.54 -4.35
C THR A 246 27.62 14.42 -3.10
N TYR A 247 27.18 13.65 -2.11
CA TYR A 247 27.85 13.53 -0.81
C TYR A 247 28.51 12.16 -0.60
N ASN A 248 29.75 12.18 -0.12
CA ASN A 248 30.53 10.99 0.24
C ASN A 248 30.60 10.84 1.77
N ILE A 249 30.14 9.70 2.29
CA ILE A 249 30.19 9.37 3.72
C ILE A 249 31.52 8.66 4.03
N LYS A 250 32.07 8.86 5.23
CA LYS A 250 33.27 8.16 5.72
C LYS A 250 33.01 7.51 7.08
N ALA A 251 33.57 6.33 7.29
CA ALA A 251 33.58 5.69 8.61
C ALA A 251 34.66 6.34 9.50
N GLY A 252 34.27 6.94 10.61
CA GLY A 252 35.16 7.62 11.56
C GLY A 252 35.85 8.90 11.03
N LYS A 253 36.63 9.54 11.91
CA LYS A 253 37.47 10.70 11.53
C LYS A 253 38.66 10.24 10.69
N GLY A 254 38.66 10.60 9.41
CA GLY A 254 39.75 10.31 8.47
C GLY A 254 39.73 8.91 7.83
N GLY A 255 38.81 8.02 8.25
CA GLY A 255 38.74 6.65 7.76
C GLY A 255 38.19 6.48 6.34
N VAL A 256 37.96 5.22 5.97
CA VAL A 256 37.63 4.77 4.61
C VAL A 256 36.28 5.35 4.16
N PRO A 257 36.14 5.82 2.90
CA PRO A 257 34.84 6.13 2.31
C PRO A 257 33.92 4.91 2.34
N LEU A 258 32.63 5.13 2.63
CA LEU A 258 31.64 4.07 2.46
C LEU A 258 31.43 3.78 0.96
N PRO A 259 31.00 2.55 0.61
CA PRO A 259 30.61 2.20 -0.76
C PRO A 259 29.22 2.79 -1.14
N LEU A 260 28.91 3.98 -0.62
CA LEU A 260 27.65 4.71 -0.77
C LEU A 260 27.90 6.20 -0.98
N ILE A 261 27.20 6.74 -1.96
CA ILE A 261 27.05 8.16 -2.27
C ILE A 261 25.57 8.50 -2.13
N LEU A 262 25.26 9.54 -1.35
CA LEU A 262 23.91 10.12 -1.31
C LEU A 262 23.88 11.38 -2.17
N CYS A 263 22.94 11.43 -3.11
CA CYS A 263 22.66 12.58 -3.96
C CYS A 263 21.41 13.31 -3.43
N ASP A 264 21.58 14.55 -2.96
CA ASP A 264 20.48 15.41 -2.51
C ASP A 264 20.01 16.35 -3.63
N THR A 265 18.71 16.63 -3.65
CA THR A 265 18.06 17.46 -4.69
C THR A 265 17.37 18.68 -4.10
N MET A 266 17.02 19.62 -4.98
CA MET A 266 16.01 20.62 -4.66
C MET A 266 14.70 19.94 -4.22
N GLY A 267 13.99 20.57 -3.28
CA GLY A 267 12.66 20.15 -2.85
C GLY A 267 11.66 20.17 -4.00
N LEU A 268 10.77 19.17 -4.01
CA LEU A 268 9.57 19.27 -4.83
C LEU A 268 8.67 20.38 -4.26
N GLU A 269 8.19 21.24 -5.14
CA GLU A 269 7.21 22.31 -4.87
C GLU A 269 6.02 22.09 -5.81
N GLU A 270 4.82 22.57 -5.45
CA GLU A 270 3.58 22.19 -6.16
C GLU A 270 3.36 22.95 -7.47
N LYS A 271 3.82 24.21 -7.56
CA LYS A 271 3.63 25.07 -8.74
C LYS A 271 4.28 24.46 -9.97
N ALA A 272 3.78 24.82 -11.16
CA ALA A 272 4.36 24.33 -12.42
C ALA A 272 5.82 24.78 -12.58
N ASP A 273 6.08 26.07 -12.33
CA ASP A 273 7.36 26.76 -12.55
C ASP A 273 8.27 26.75 -11.30
N ALA A 274 8.13 25.73 -10.44
CA ALA A 274 8.93 25.58 -9.21
C ALA A 274 9.16 24.12 -8.81
N GLY A 275 10.34 23.85 -8.27
CA GLY A 275 10.81 22.51 -7.90
C GLY A 275 11.75 21.90 -8.94
N LEU A 276 11.92 20.58 -8.89
CA LEU A 276 12.74 19.81 -9.83
C LEU A 276 11.89 19.40 -11.05
N ASP A 277 12.39 19.66 -12.26
CA ASP A 277 11.73 19.26 -13.50
C ASP A 277 11.92 17.76 -13.82
N MET A 278 10.99 17.21 -14.61
CA MET A 278 10.97 15.80 -15.03
C MET A 278 12.05 15.43 -16.05
N GLU A 279 12.50 16.34 -16.91
CA GLU A 279 13.62 16.10 -17.83
C GLU A 279 14.97 16.24 -17.12
N ASP A 280 15.10 17.24 -16.24
CA ASP A 280 16.24 17.35 -15.30
C ASP A 280 16.42 16.05 -14.51
N LEU A 281 15.34 15.50 -13.97
CA LEU A 281 15.34 14.24 -13.23
C LEU A 281 15.85 13.05 -14.07
N VAL A 282 15.50 12.97 -15.36
CA VAL A 282 16.02 11.95 -16.27
C VAL A 282 17.53 12.15 -16.52
N SER A 283 17.99 13.39 -16.65
CA SER A 283 19.41 13.73 -16.73
C SER A 283 20.17 13.37 -15.45
N ILE A 284 19.57 13.55 -14.27
CA ILE A 284 20.13 13.09 -12.98
C ILE A 284 20.24 11.56 -12.97
N TYR A 285 19.16 10.84 -13.28
CA TYR A 285 19.15 9.37 -13.28
C TYR A 285 20.24 8.78 -14.17
N LYS A 286 20.43 9.36 -15.36
CA LYS A 286 21.47 8.99 -16.32
C LYS A 286 22.87 9.53 -15.99
N GLY A 287 23.08 10.19 -14.84
CA GLY A 287 24.40 10.68 -14.44
C GLY A 287 24.94 11.85 -15.29
N HIS A 288 24.10 12.50 -16.09
CA HIS A 288 24.48 13.64 -16.92
C HIS A 288 24.62 14.95 -16.10
N VAL A 289 24.23 14.99 -14.83
CA VAL A 289 24.30 16.19 -13.99
C VAL A 289 25.59 16.21 -13.14
N LYS A 290 26.36 17.29 -13.22
CA LYS A 290 27.57 17.52 -12.40
C LYS A 290 27.21 17.92 -10.95
N ASP A 291 28.05 17.56 -9.98
CA ASP A 291 27.92 18.09 -8.60
C ASP A 291 27.88 19.63 -8.63
N ARG A 292 27.03 20.22 -7.79
CA ARG A 292 26.77 21.66 -7.66
C ARG A 292 26.09 22.31 -8.87
N TYR A 293 25.56 21.54 -9.81
CA TYR A 293 24.65 22.09 -10.81
C TYR A 293 23.46 22.75 -10.11
N GLN A 294 23.13 23.99 -10.50
CA GLN A 294 22.01 24.76 -9.97
C GLN A 294 20.84 24.65 -10.95
N PHE A 295 19.70 24.18 -10.45
CA PHE A 295 18.50 23.99 -11.26
C PHE A 295 17.89 25.32 -11.68
N SER A 296 17.38 25.38 -12.91
CA SER A 296 16.62 26.52 -13.43
C SER A 296 15.12 26.17 -13.38
N PRO A 297 14.29 26.90 -12.62
CA PRO A 297 12.86 26.55 -12.48
C PRO A 297 12.03 26.63 -13.76
N SER A 298 12.61 27.13 -14.86
CA SER A 298 11.91 27.43 -16.12
C SER A 298 12.54 26.81 -17.37
N ASN A 299 13.69 26.11 -17.26
CA ASN A 299 14.37 25.48 -18.40
C ASN A 299 15.13 24.22 -17.94
N PRO A 300 14.87 23.02 -18.49
CA PRO A 300 15.62 21.81 -18.17
C PRO A 300 17.06 21.86 -18.73
N LEU A 301 17.94 21.03 -18.15
CA LEU A 301 19.34 20.92 -18.55
C LEU A 301 19.50 20.32 -19.97
N LEU A 302 19.72 21.19 -20.95
CA LEU A 302 20.09 20.83 -22.31
C LEU A 302 21.50 20.20 -22.38
N ALA A 303 21.72 19.35 -23.39
CA ALA A 303 22.94 18.56 -23.53
C ALA A 303 24.21 19.37 -23.81
N ASP A 304 24.09 20.59 -24.33
CA ASP A 304 25.19 21.54 -24.60
C ASP A 304 25.54 22.41 -23.38
N ALA A 305 24.67 22.47 -22.36
CA ALA A 305 24.83 23.36 -21.22
C ALA A 305 26.07 23.02 -20.35
N PRO A 306 26.74 24.01 -19.72
CA PRO A 306 27.94 23.78 -18.91
C PRO A 306 27.77 22.80 -17.74
N GLY A 307 26.53 22.59 -17.26
CA GLY A 307 26.20 21.60 -16.22
C GLY A 307 26.20 20.14 -16.70
N TYR A 308 26.08 19.90 -18.01
CA TYR A 308 25.89 18.58 -18.59
C TYR A 308 27.19 17.77 -18.70
N LYS A 309 27.12 16.47 -18.41
CA LYS A 309 28.22 15.50 -18.50
C LYS A 309 28.04 14.63 -19.74
N GLN A 310 28.77 14.97 -20.81
CA GLN A 310 28.71 14.27 -22.10
C GLN A 310 29.14 12.79 -22.02
N ARG A 311 30.13 12.47 -21.17
CA ARG A 311 30.63 11.10 -20.98
C ARG A 311 30.23 10.59 -19.60
N VAL A 312 29.25 9.69 -19.59
CA VAL A 312 28.72 8.99 -18.42
C VAL A 312 29.32 7.59 -18.33
N THR A 313 29.50 7.12 -17.11
CA THR A 313 29.78 5.71 -16.78
C THR A 313 28.75 5.22 -15.76
N LEU A 314 28.66 3.92 -15.52
CA LEU A 314 27.79 3.37 -14.46
C LEU A 314 28.06 4.04 -13.08
N ASN A 315 29.30 4.39 -12.77
CA ASN A 315 29.65 5.15 -11.54
C ASN A 315 29.02 6.55 -11.43
N ASP A 316 28.43 7.08 -12.51
CA ASP A 316 27.80 8.40 -12.52
C ASP A 316 26.27 8.33 -12.39
N MET A 317 25.67 7.22 -12.82
CA MET A 317 24.23 7.01 -12.81
C MET A 317 23.67 6.88 -11.39
N ILE A 318 22.37 7.12 -11.23
CA ILE A 318 21.64 6.76 -10.02
C ILE A 318 21.30 5.27 -10.08
N HIS A 319 21.40 4.58 -8.95
CA HIS A 319 21.22 3.13 -8.83
C HIS A 319 20.00 2.75 -7.99
N CYS A 320 19.52 3.66 -7.14
CA CYS A 320 18.29 3.54 -6.36
C CYS A 320 17.71 4.93 -6.11
N VAL A 321 16.38 5.05 -6.11
CA VAL A 321 15.66 6.30 -5.82
C VAL A 321 14.98 6.18 -4.46
N VAL A 322 15.04 7.25 -3.67
CA VAL A 322 14.50 7.30 -2.31
C VAL A 322 13.56 8.48 -2.19
N TYR A 323 12.26 8.20 -2.08
CA TYR A 323 11.27 9.20 -1.74
C TYR A 323 11.38 9.55 -0.26
N VAL A 324 11.44 10.83 0.10
CA VAL A 324 11.58 11.26 1.50
C VAL A 324 10.36 12.11 1.86
N ILE A 325 9.55 11.62 2.81
CA ILE A 325 8.26 12.22 3.18
C ILE A 325 8.18 12.38 4.71
N ASP A 326 7.77 13.58 5.12
CA ASP A 326 7.52 13.95 6.52
C ASP A 326 6.26 13.24 7.03
N ALA A 327 6.38 12.42 8.08
CA ALA A 327 5.28 11.68 8.69
C ALA A 327 4.15 12.59 9.21
N CYS A 328 4.45 13.86 9.50
CA CYS A 328 3.49 14.86 9.91
C CYS A 328 2.65 15.42 8.75
N LYS A 329 3.06 15.17 7.50
CA LYS A 329 2.48 15.76 6.28
C LYS A 329 1.81 14.75 5.36
N VAL A 330 1.78 13.46 5.71
CA VAL A 330 1.17 12.39 4.90
C VAL A 330 -0.27 12.73 4.50
N SER A 331 -1.11 13.05 5.48
CA SER A 331 -2.51 13.45 5.25
C SER A 331 -2.68 14.92 4.85
N LEU A 332 -1.58 15.59 4.46
CA LEU A 332 -1.54 16.96 3.92
C LEU A 332 -0.94 16.99 2.49
N LEU A 333 -0.71 15.82 1.87
CA LEU A 333 -0.27 15.73 0.47
C LEU A 333 -1.46 16.06 -0.46
N THR A 334 -1.33 17.12 -1.25
CA THR A 334 -2.33 17.49 -2.25
C THR A 334 -2.34 16.52 -3.44
N ALA A 335 -3.46 16.47 -4.18
CA ALA A 335 -3.55 15.70 -5.42
C ALA A 335 -2.42 16.07 -6.42
N ASN A 336 -2.15 17.37 -6.60
CA ASN A 336 -1.05 17.87 -7.43
C ASN A 336 0.33 17.31 -7.02
N MET A 337 0.57 17.15 -5.71
CA MET A 337 1.82 16.59 -5.21
C MET A 337 1.87 15.07 -5.43
N LEU A 338 0.76 14.36 -5.24
CA LEU A 338 0.64 12.93 -5.54
C LEU A 338 0.83 12.64 -7.04
N ASP A 339 0.26 13.47 -7.93
CA ASP A 339 0.44 13.36 -9.39
C ASP A 339 1.91 13.57 -9.81
N LYS A 340 2.60 14.57 -9.23
CA LYS A 340 4.05 14.73 -9.45
C LYS A 340 4.83 13.51 -8.99
N PHE A 341 4.51 12.92 -7.82
CA PHE A 341 5.14 11.65 -7.40
C PHE A 341 4.81 10.47 -8.33
N ALA A 342 3.57 10.36 -8.82
CA ALA A 342 3.17 9.31 -9.74
C ALA A 342 3.89 9.43 -11.09
N ALA A 343 4.10 10.65 -11.60
CA ALA A 343 4.91 10.92 -12.78
C ALA A 343 6.38 10.53 -12.57
N ILE A 344 6.96 10.89 -11.41
CA ILE A 344 8.32 10.50 -11.00
C ILE A 344 8.42 8.97 -10.99
N ARG A 345 7.58 8.26 -10.21
CA ARG A 345 7.52 6.78 -10.12
C ARG A 345 7.42 6.12 -11.50
N LYS A 346 6.55 6.61 -12.37
CA LYS A 346 6.37 6.11 -13.75
C LYS A 346 7.67 6.25 -14.56
N LYS A 347 8.44 7.31 -14.36
CA LYS A 347 9.74 7.51 -15.01
C LYS A 347 10.85 6.64 -14.40
N THR A 348 10.87 6.50 -13.08
CA THR A 348 11.78 5.60 -12.35
C THR A 348 11.59 4.14 -12.82
N ASN A 349 10.33 3.70 -12.93
CA ASN A 349 9.97 2.37 -13.43
C ASN A 349 10.43 2.14 -14.87
N GLN A 350 10.25 3.13 -15.77
CA GLN A 350 10.72 3.04 -17.17
C GLN A 350 12.24 2.87 -17.32
N LEU A 351 13.02 3.25 -16.31
CA LEU A 351 14.48 3.10 -16.29
C LEU A 351 14.94 1.88 -15.46
N GLY A 352 14.01 1.03 -15.00
CA GLY A 352 14.32 -0.16 -14.19
C GLY A 352 14.91 0.16 -12.82
N LEU A 353 14.71 1.39 -12.31
CA LEU A 353 15.33 1.86 -11.08
C LEU A 353 14.56 1.39 -9.82
N PRO A 354 15.22 0.69 -8.88
CA PRO A 354 14.66 0.34 -7.58
C PRO A 354 14.30 1.56 -6.75
N GLN A 355 13.25 1.43 -5.93
CA GLN A 355 12.62 2.52 -5.20
C GLN A 355 12.38 2.15 -3.73
N ILE A 356 12.70 3.10 -2.85
CA ILE A 356 12.47 3.05 -1.40
C ILE A 356 11.74 4.35 -1.00
N LEU A 357 10.95 4.31 0.07
CA LEU A 357 10.35 5.48 0.68
C LEU A 357 10.83 5.59 2.13
N LEU A 358 11.35 6.75 2.53
CA LEU A 358 11.64 7.10 3.91
C LEU A 358 10.47 7.91 4.49
N LEU A 359 9.91 7.39 5.57
CA LEU A 359 8.93 8.08 6.39
C LEU A 359 9.71 8.74 7.54
N THR A 360 10.02 10.03 7.41
CA THR A 360 10.86 10.78 8.36
C THR A 360 10.04 11.40 9.48
N LYS A 361 10.70 11.78 10.58
CA LYS A 361 10.10 12.51 11.72
C LYS A 361 8.97 11.74 12.41
N VAL A 362 9.14 10.42 12.54
CA VAL A 362 8.16 9.54 13.18
C VAL A 362 7.93 9.87 14.65
N GLU A 363 8.95 10.44 15.29
CA GLU A 363 8.93 11.01 16.64
C GLU A 363 8.14 12.33 16.73
N GLU A 364 8.31 13.26 15.78
CA GLU A 364 7.43 14.46 15.73
C GLU A 364 5.97 14.06 15.48
N ALA A 365 5.76 12.99 14.69
CA ALA A 365 4.46 12.55 14.21
C ALA A 365 3.66 11.72 15.23
N CYS A 366 4.32 11.01 16.15
CA CYS A 366 3.66 10.15 17.13
C CYS A 366 4.37 10.22 18.50
N PRO A 367 3.82 10.94 19.50
CA PRO A 367 4.27 10.95 20.90
C PRO A 367 4.73 9.59 21.47
N LEU A 368 3.99 8.49 21.24
CA LEU A 368 4.39 7.14 21.69
C LEU A 368 5.75 6.66 21.14
N VAL A 369 6.20 7.23 20.01
CA VAL A 369 7.49 6.97 19.34
C VAL A 369 8.54 8.02 19.73
N ALA A 370 8.13 9.18 20.22
CA ALA A 370 9.02 10.15 20.86
C ALA A 370 9.42 9.71 22.30
N GLU A 371 8.54 8.99 23.00
CA GLU A 371 8.81 8.45 24.34
C GLU A 371 9.67 7.17 24.31
N ASP A 372 9.43 6.26 23.35
CA ASP A 372 10.31 5.11 23.06
C ASP A 372 10.31 4.84 21.55
N LEU A 373 11.47 5.01 20.90
CA LEU A 373 11.63 4.84 19.45
C LEU A 373 11.35 3.40 18.99
N LYS A 374 11.44 2.40 19.89
CA LYS A 374 11.05 1.01 19.62
C LYS A 374 9.58 0.87 19.23
N ASN A 375 8.74 1.82 19.65
CA ASN A 375 7.33 1.84 19.28
C ASN A 375 7.08 2.23 17.82
N VAL A 376 8.09 2.63 17.03
CA VAL A 376 7.90 2.97 15.60
C VAL A 376 7.25 1.84 14.80
N TYR A 377 7.56 0.58 15.13
CA TYR A 377 6.95 -0.61 14.53
C TYR A 377 5.79 -1.20 15.36
N ARG A 378 5.33 -0.52 16.40
CA ARG A 378 4.15 -0.87 17.19
C ARG A 378 3.03 0.16 17.13
N SER A 379 3.33 1.43 16.81
CA SER A 379 2.33 2.50 16.70
C SER A 379 1.35 2.21 15.56
N VAL A 380 0.06 2.11 15.89
CA VAL A 380 -1.03 2.01 14.91
C VAL A 380 -1.06 3.23 13.99
N TYR A 381 -0.74 4.43 14.50
CA TYR A 381 -0.62 5.64 13.70
C TYR A 381 0.50 5.55 12.66
N ILE A 382 1.72 5.15 13.04
CA ILE A 382 2.83 5.03 12.09
C ILE A 382 2.58 3.92 11.06
N GLU A 383 1.98 2.79 11.46
CA GLU A 383 1.52 1.77 10.50
C GLU A 383 0.49 2.35 9.52
N LYS A 384 -0.52 3.06 10.03
CA LYS A 384 -1.58 3.70 9.23
C LYS A 384 -0.99 4.68 8.21
N LYS A 385 -0.14 5.63 8.64
CA LYS A 385 0.51 6.59 7.71
C LYS A 385 1.44 5.89 6.70
N ALA A 386 2.12 4.80 7.09
CA ALA A 386 2.95 4.02 6.18
C ALA A 386 2.13 3.29 5.10
N ARG A 387 0.95 2.74 5.45
CA ARG A 387 0.00 2.15 4.50
C ARG A 387 -0.65 3.21 3.61
N GLU A 388 -1.11 4.32 4.18
CA GLU A 388 -1.66 5.46 3.43
C GLU A 388 -0.70 5.94 2.33
N LEU A 389 0.61 6.07 2.63
CA LEU A 389 1.63 6.38 1.61
C LEU A 389 1.89 5.24 0.63
N SER A 390 1.94 3.99 1.12
CA SER A 390 2.17 2.80 0.30
C SER A 390 1.12 2.69 -0.82
N ASP A 391 -0.14 2.92 -0.49
CA ASP A 391 -1.26 2.88 -1.44
C ASP A 391 -1.33 4.15 -2.30
N SER A 392 -1.24 5.35 -1.70
CA SER A 392 -1.35 6.63 -2.43
C SER A 392 -0.23 6.82 -3.47
N LEU A 393 0.96 6.28 -3.21
CA LEU A 393 2.08 6.32 -4.15
C LEU A 393 2.28 5.00 -4.89
N GLY A 394 1.50 3.96 -4.58
CA GLY A 394 1.62 2.62 -5.14
C GLY A 394 3.03 2.04 -5.08
N ILE A 395 3.70 2.21 -3.93
CA ILE A 395 5.02 1.68 -3.59
C ILE A 395 4.81 0.60 -2.52
N PRO A 396 5.36 -0.63 -2.66
CA PRO A 396 5.10 -1.72 -1.70
C PRO A 396 5.43 -1.33 -0.25
N LEU A 397 4.65 -1.82 0.71
CA LEU A 397 4.82 -1.49 2.12
C LEU A 397 6.22 -1.86 2.63
N SER A 398 6.80 -2.99 2.20
CA SER A 398 8.19 -3.39 2.45
C SER A 398 9.24 -2.34 2.06
N CYS A 399 8.95 -1.50 1.06
CA CYS A 399 9.82 -0.42 0.61
C CYS A 399 9.64 0.88 1.42
N VAL A 400 8.58 1.01 2.24
CA VAL A 400 8.33 2.15 3.14
C VAL A 400 9.06 1.93 4.47
N LEU A 401 10.06 2.75 4.78
CA LEU A 401 10.95 2.63 5.94
C LEU A 401 10.80 3.84 6.88
N PRO A 402 10.15 3.68 8.05
CA PRO A 402 10.18 4.63 9.16
C PRO A 402 11.62 4.92 9.63
N VAL A 403 11.99 6.20 9.71
CA VAL A 403 13.29 6.65 10.22
C VAL A 403 13.16 7.92 11.07
N LYS A 404 13.93 7.96 12.16
CA LYS A 404 14.25 9.19 12.88
C LYS A 404 15.53 9.81 12.32
N ASN A 405 15.57 11.14 12.22
CA ASN A 405 16.79 11.88 11.91
C ASN A 405 17.31 12.56 13.19
N TYR A 406 18.62 12.73 13.30
CA TYR A 406 19.17 13.65 14.30
C TYR A 406 18.88 15.09 13.87
N SER A 407 18.30 15.88 14.77
CA SER A 407 17.88 17.26 14.48
C SER A 407 18.02 18.23 15.64
N GLY A 408 17.94 17.75 16.89
CA GLY A 408 18.11 18.56 18.11
C GLY A 408 19.06 17.94 19.13
N GLU A 409 19.50 16.71 18.89
CA GLU A 409 20.39 15.93 19.74
C GLU A 409 21.84 16.40 19.64
N LEU A 410 22.56 16.30 20.76
CA LEU A 410 24.00 16.57 20.83
C LEU A 410 24.85 15.29 20.70
N ASP A 411 24.27 14.16 21.09
CA ASP A 411 24.91 12.83 21.15
C ASP A 411 24.19 11.82 20.24
N LEU A 412 24.90 10.74 19.89
CA LEU A 412 24.35 9.66 19.07
C LEU A 412 23.61 8.62 19.93
N ASP A 413 22.54 8.08 19.37
CA ASP A 413 21.66 7.09 19.96
C ASP A 413 21.87 5.68 19.35
N LEU A 414 21.52 4.64 20.09
CA LEU A 414 21.51 3.26 19.63
C LEU A 414 20.36 3.02 18.63
N GLU A 415 19.16 3.49 18.96
CA GLU A 415 17.92 3.12 18.26
C GLU A 415 17.76 3.89 16.95
N THR A 416 18.09 5.19 16.97
CA THR A 416 18.18 6.06 15.79
C THR A 416 19.21 5.53 14.80
N ASP A 417 20.41 5.15 15.25
CA ASP A 417 21.42 4.56 14.36
C ASP A 417 21.00 3.19 13.79
N ILE A 418 20.24 2.37 14.53
CA ILE A 418 19.69 1.10 14.02
C ILE A 418 18.69 1.37 12.88
N LEU A 419 17.81 2.36 12.99
CA LEU A 419 16.90 2.72 11.90
C LEU A 419 17.66 3.27 10.68
N LEU A 420 18.60 4.21 10.89
CA LEU A 420 19.41 4.81 9.83
C LEU A 420 20.25 3.76 9.09
N PHE A 421 20.93 2.86 9.81
CA PHE A 421 21.72 1.79 9.19
C PHE A 421 20.84 0.74 8.51
N SER A 422 19.67 0.39 9.06
CA SER A 422 18.72 -0.52 8.38
C SER A 422 18.24 0.06 7.06
N ALA A 423 17.91 1.36 7.02
CA ALA A 423 17.55 2.05 5.78
C ALA A 423 18.69 2.05 4.75
N VAL A 424 19.92 2.33 5.18
CA VAL A 424 21.12 2.27 4.32
C VAL A 424 21.39 0.87 3.79
N GLN A 425 21.23 -0.17 4.61
CA GLN A 425 21.40 -1.56 4.17
C GLN A 425 20.41 -1.91 3.06
N GLN A 426 19.13 -1.51 3.20
CA GLN A 426 18.12 -1.76 2.16
C GLN A 426 18.41 -0.99 0.87
N MET A 427 18.90 0.26 0.94
CA MET A 427 19.36 1.00 -0.25
C MET A 427 20.49 0.28 -1.00
N LEU A 428 21.43 -0.33 -0.28
CA LEU A 428 22.51 -1.11 -0.88
C LEU A 428 22.02 -2.44 -1.45
N ASN A 429 21.13 -3.16 -0.74
CA ASN A 429 20.50 -4.38 -1.24
C ASN A 429 19.69 -4.14 -2.53
N TYR A 430 19.01 -2.99 -2.61
CA TYR A 430 18.24 -2.60 -3.79
C TYR A 430 19.17 -2.11 -4.92
N THR A 431 20.32 -1.50 -4.62
CA THR A 431 21.36 -1.21 -5.61
C THR A 431 21.93 -2.50 -6.24
N ASP A 432 22.06 -3.58 -5.44
CA ASP A 432 22.07 -5.00 -5.87
C ASP A 432 21.14 -5.28 -7.06
N SER A 433 19.85 -5.06 -6.82
CA SER A 433 18.77 -5.35 -7.76
C SER A 433 18.84 -4.53 -9.07
N PHE A 434 19.43 -3.33 -9.04
CA PHE A 434 19.71 -2.55 -10.26
C PHE A 434 20.87 -3.13 -11.06
N PHE A 435 22.01 -3.40 -10.41
CA PHE A 435 23.22 -3.90 -11.08
C PHE A 435 22.96 -5.21 -11.82
N GLU A 436 22.13 -6.09 -11.27
CA GLU A 436 21.80 -7.38 -11.87
C GLU A 436 20.94 -7.27 -13.14
N ASN A 437 20.16 -6.19 -13.27
CA ASN A 437 19.50 -5.86 -14.53
C ASN A 437 20.52 -5.33 -15.57
N GLN A 438 21.52 -4.54 -15.17
CA GLN A 438 22.50 -3.94 -16.09
C GLN A 438 23.45 -4.96 -16.77
N VAL A 439 23.66 -6.15 -16.20
CA VAL A 439 24.56 -7.20 -16.76
C VAL A 439 24.06 -7.81 -18.09
N ILE A 440 22.92 -7.37 -18.60
CA ILE A 440 22.21 -7.95 -19.77
C ILE A 440 22.19 -6.97 -20.98
N GLU A 441 22.68 -5.73 -20.84
CA GLU A 441 22.19 -4.58 -21.64
C GLU A 441 23.02 -4.11 -22.86
N ASP A 442 23.88 -4.93 -23.46
CA ASP A 442 24.55 -4.60 -24.73
C ASP A 442 23.59 -4.78 -25.95
N GLN A 443 22.57 -3.90 -26.07
CA GLN A 443 22.12 -3.21 -27.31
C GLN A 443 20.70 -2.57 -27.23
N ASP A 444 20.68 -1.23 -27.40
CA ASP A 444 19.66 -0.36 -28.00
C ASP A 444 18.25 -0.10 -27.37
N TYR A 445 17.73 1.09 -27.71
CA TYR A 445 16.53 1.81 -27.21
C TYR A 445 15.51 2.00 -28.39
N GLN A 446 14.28 2.57 -28.29
CA GLN A 446 13.74 3.62 -27.41
C GLN A 446 12.18 3.70 -27.45
N ARG A 447 11.59 4.52 -26.55
CA ARG A 447 10.28 5.24 -26.62
C ARG A 447 9.12 4.80 -25.71
N VAL A 448 7.86 4.95 -26.13
CA VAL A 448 6.75 5.47 -25.28
C VAL A 448 5.41 4.72 -25.51
N PHE A 449 4.33 4.84 -24.70
CA PHE A 449 3.85 5.99 -23.88
C PHE A 449 3.42 5.67 -22.43
N GLY A 450 2.12 5.68 -22.10
CA GLY A 450 1.62 5.76 -20.72
C GLY A 450 0.19 6.32 -20.60
N PRO A 451 -0.66 5.84 -19.66
CA PRO A 451 -2.09 6.24 -19.57
C PRO A 451 -2.45 7.07 -18.31
N SER A 452 -3.73 7.45 -18.20
CA SER A 452 -4.38 8.20 -17.10
C SER A 452 -4.95 7.31 -15.95
N ILE A 453 -5.39 7.94 -14.86
CA ILE A 453 -5.82 7.39 -13.55
C ILE A 453 -7.33 7.62 -13.34
N MET A 454 -8.01 6.73 -12.59
CA MET A 454 -9.27 7.00 -11.86
C MET A 454 -9.24 6.26 -10.51
N SER A 455 -10.07 6.67 -9.55
CA SER A 455 -9.88 6.43 -8.12
C SER A 455 -10.35 5.07 -7.56
N VAL A 456 -9.63 4.61 -6.53
CA VAL A 456 -9.97 3.44 -5.70
C VAL A 456 -11.18 3.75 -4.80
N VAL A 457 -12.08 2.78 -4.64
CA VAL A 457 -13.24 2.86 -3.74
C VAL A 457 -12.86 2.37 -2.33
N THR A 458 -13.04 3.22 -1.33
CA THR A 458 -12.75 2.91 0.09
C THR A 458 -14.01 2.78 0.93
N SER A 459 -13.95 1.93 1.96
CA SER A 459 -15.04 1.68 2.91
C SER A 459 -15.26 2.86 3.86
N SER A 460 -16.53 3.13 4.22
CA SER A 460 -16.90 4.13 5.24
C SER A 460 -16.90 3.57 6.68
N LEU A 461 -16.65 2.28 6.88
CA LEU A 461 -16.59 1.69 8.23
C LEU A 461 -15.34 2.15 8.96
N SER A 462 -15.50 2.69 10.17
CA SER A 462 -14.37 2.85 11.09
C SER A 462 -13.86 1.48 11.57
N LYS A 463 -12.58 1.37 11.99
CA LYS A 463 -12.04 0.11 12.54
C LYS A 463 -12.84 -0.39 13.76
N GLU A 464 -13.38 0.53 14.56
CA GLU A 464 -14.28 0.25 15.69
C GLU A 464 -15.61 -0.36 15.21
N GLN A 465 -16.30 0.29 14.27
CA GLN A 465 -17.55 -0.20 13.69
C GLN A 465 -17.35 -1.54 12.98
N GLN A 466 -16.25 -1.69 12.24
CA GLN A 466 -15.87 -2.95 11.60
C GLN A 466 -15.66 -4.04 12.65
N LYS A 467 -14.90 -3.80 13.71
CA LYS A 467 -14.68 -4.78 14.80
C LYS A 467 -16.00 -5.17 15.48
N LYS A 468 -16.91 -4.22 15.74
CA LYS A 468 -18.25 -4.48 16.29
C LYS A 468 -19.11 -5.29 15.31
N LEU A 469 -19.11 -4.96 14.02
CA LEU A 469 -19.81 -5.74 12.98
C LEU A 469 -19.27 -7.17 12.86
N LEU A 470 -17.94 -7.35 12.79
CA LEU A 470 -17.30 -8.67 12.71
C LEU A 470 -17.62 -9.54 13.95
N SER A 471 -17.85 -8.94 15.13
CA SER A 471 -18.22 -9.67 16.35
C SER A 471 -19.62 -10.32 16.32
N LEU A 472 -20.46 -10.01 15.31
CA LEU A 472 -21.76 -10.65 15.09
C LEU A 472 -21.68 -12.04 14.43
N PHE A 473 -20.48 -12.47 14.02
CA PHE A 473 -20.22 -13.74 13.36
C PHE A 473 -19.02 -14.46 14.02
N SER A 474 -18.86 -15.76 13.78
CA SER A 474 -17.80 -16.56 14.42
C SER A 474 -16.39 -16.11 14.03
N HIS A 475 -16.08 -16.16 12.72
CA HIS A 475 -14.82 -15.72 12.15
C HIS A 475 -15.08 -15.15 10.74
N PRO A 476 -15.58 -13.91 10.58
CA PRO A 476 -15.94 -13.36 9.27
C PRO A 476 -14.78 -12.61 8.58
N ARG A 477 -14.82 -12.59 7.25
CA ARG A 477 -14.19 -11.58 6.39
C ARG A 477 -15.28 -10.81 5.64
N LEU A 478 -15.07 -9.52 5.43
CA LEU A 478 -15.93 -8.65 4.62
C LEU A 478 -15.18 -8.17 3.38
N HIS A 479 -15.83 -8.22 2.21
CA HIS A 479 -15.34 -7.62 0.96
C HIS A 479 -16.39 -6.63 0.43
N LEU A 480 -16.01 -5.37 0.21
CA LEU A 480 -16.91 -4.32 -0.27
C LEU A 480 -17.31 -4.58 -1.74
N LEU A 481 -18.60 -4.80 -1.99
CA LEU A 481 -19.18 -4.98 -3.34
C LEU A 481 -19.72 -3.65 -3.88
N TYR A 482 -20.31 -2.86 -2.99
CA TYR A 482 -21.14 -1.71 -3.34
C TYR A 482 -20.96 -0.57 -2.33
N LYS A 483 -20.90 0.67 -2.84
CA LYS A 483 -20.91 1.92 -2.09
C LYS A 483 -21.75 2.94 -2.86
N ALA A 484 -22.84 3.41 -2.27
CA ALA A 484 -23.85 4.19 -2.99
C ALA A 484 -23.38 5.61 -3.35
N THR A 485 -22.48 6.21 -2.56
CA THR A 485 -21.85 7.50 -2.94
C THR A 485 -20.99 7.42 -4.20
N VAL A 486 -20.54 6.23 -4.62
CA VAL A 486 -19.75 6.02 -5.85
C VAL A 486 -20.57 5.41 -6.99
N HIS A 487 -21.50 4.49 -6.67
CA HIS A 487 -22.29 3.77 -7.69
C HIS A 487 -23.69 4.36 -7.93
N GLY A 488 -24.12 5.35 -7.13
CA GLY A 488 -25.48 5.87 -7.10
C GLY A 488 -26.35 5.17 -6.05
N PHE A 489 -27.49 5.78 -5.68
CA PHE A 489 -28.46 5.22 -4.73
C PHE A 489 -29.64 4.57 -5.47
N THR A 490 -29.36 3.60 -6.36
CA THR A 490 -30.41 2.93 -7.17
C THR A 490 -30.43 1.42 -6.99
N ALA A 491 -31.61 0.81 -7.14
CA ALA A 491 -31.80 -0.63 -7.13
C ALA A 491 -31.00 -1.32 -8.25
N ALA A 492 -31.01 -0.74 -9.45
CA ALA A 492 -30.27 -1.25 -10.60
C ALA A 492 -28.74 -1.28 -10.36
N ALA A 493 -28.18 -0.22 -9.73
CA ALA A 493 -26.77 -0.19 -9.39
C ALA A 493 -26.43 -1.24 -8.32
N PHE A 494 -27.28 -1.43 -7.32
CA PHE A 494 -27.15 -2.50 -6.32
C PHE A 494 -27.13 -3.89 -6.98
N HIS A 495 -28.16 -4.25 -7.74
CA HIS A 495 -28.29 -5.58 -8.35
C HIS A 495 -27.13 -5.90 -9.30
N SER A 496 -26.65 -4.91 -10.06
CA SER A 496 -25.49 -5.06 -10.97
C SER A 496 -24.17 -5.48 -10.28
N ARG A 497 -24.12 -5.47 -8.94
CA ARG A 497 -22.92 -5.74 -8.13
C ARG A 497 -23.14 -6.70 -6.97
N CYS A 498 -24.38 -6.92 -6.53
CA CYS A 498 -24.72 -7.69 -5.34
C CYS A 498 -25.48 -9.00 -5.63
N ASP A 499 -26.03 -9.17 -6.85
CA ASP A 499 -26.66 -10.42 -7.24
C ASP A 499 -25.63 -11.55 -7.36
N GLN A 500 -26.04 -12.76 -6.97
CA GLN A 500 -25.23 -13.99 -7.04
C GLN A 500 -23.87 -13.93 -6.31
N GLN A 501 -23.74 -13.07 -5.28
CA GLN A 501 -22.51 -12.90 -4.49
C GLN A 501 -22.40 -13.81 -3.25
N GLY A 502 -23.36 -14.71 -3.02
CA GLY A 502 -23.47 -15.50 -1.81
C GLY A 502 -23.90 -14.67 -0.59
N PRO A 503 -23.51 -15.07 0.63
CA PRO A 503 -23.87 -14.37 1.84
C PRO A 503 -23.40 -12.90 1.83
N THR A 504 -24.29 -11.98 2.19
CA THR A 504 -24.02 -10.54 2.18
C THR A 504 -24.51 -9.85 3.44
N VAL A 505 -23.87 -8.74 3.79
CA VAL A 505 -24.33 -7.81 4.83
C VAL A 505 -24.43 -6.41 4.25
N ILE A 506 -25.59 -5.81 4.42
CA ILE A 506 -25.90 -4.41 4.13
C ILE A 506 -25.43 -3.57 5.32
N VAL A 507 -24.80 -2.44 5.03
CA VAL A 507 -24.28 -1.47 5.99
C VAL A 507 -24.83 -0.09 5.60
N ALA A 508 -25.91 0.31 6.25
CA ALA A 508 -26.57 1.59 6.09
C ALA A 508 -26.11 2.58 7.17
N TYR A 509 -25.91 3.84 6.79
CA TYR A 509 -25.44 4.91 7.67
C TYR A 509 -26.51 5.99 7.75
N SER A 510 -26.83 6.47 8.96
CA SER A 510 -27.75 7.58 9.20
C SER A 510 -27.03 8.87 9.62
N ALA A 511 -27.71 10.02 9.52
CA ALA A 511 -27.18 11.27 10.09
C ALA A 511 -27.20 11.24 11.63
N ALA A 512 -28.09 10.44 12.22
CA ALA A 512 -28.10 10.11 13.65
C ALA A 512 -26.89 9.28 14.13
N GLY A 513 -25.97 8.88 13.23
CA GLY A 513 -24.73 8.18 13.58
C GLY A 513 -24.89 6.68 13.88
N PHE A 514 -26.04 6.09 13.56
CA PHE A 514 -26.24 4.65 13.62
C PHE A 514 -25.66 3.99 12.37
N VAL A 515 -24.96 2.88 12.55
CA VAL A 515 -24.54 1.98 11.45
C VAL A 515 -25.30 0.67 11.61
N PHE A 516 -26.29 0.46 10.76
CA PHE A 516 -27.29 -0.61 10.90
C PHE A 516 -27.49 -1.32 9.57
N GLY A 517 -28.20 -2.44 9.57
CA GLY A 517 -28.47 -3.15 8.33
C GLY A 517 -28.96 -4.58 8.51
N ALA A 518 -28.72 -5.38 7.49
CA ALA A 518 -29.27 -6.72 7.33
C ALA A 518 -28.22 -7.69 6.80
N TYR A 519 -28.18 -8.89 7.35
CA TYR A 519 -27.41 -10.02 6.84
C TYR A 519 -28.34 -11.08 6.23
N THR A 520 -27.90 -11.71 5.15
CA THR A 520 -28.46 -12.97 4.63
C THR A 520 -27.37 -13.96 4.23
N SER A 521 -27.68 -15.25 4.37
CA SER A 521 -26.92 -16.38 3.83
C SER A 521 -27.30 -16.75 2.38
N LYS A 522 -28.19 -15.98 1.73
CA LYS A 522 -28.77 -16.28 0.41
C LYS A 522 -28.37 -15.24 -0.63
N ASP A 523 -28.29 -15.69 -1.88
CA ASP A 523 -28.12 -14.81 -3.03
C ASP A 523 -29.36 -13.95 -3.29
N TYR A 524 -29.13 -12.74 -3.82
CA TYR A 524 -30.15 -12.00 -4.57
C TYR A 524 -30.18 -12.52 -6.02
N THR A 525 -31.38 -12.70 -6.56
CA THR A 525 -31.64 -13.25 -7.89
C THR A 525 -32.79 -12.56 -8.64
N GLN A 526 -33.41 -11.51 -8.05
CA GLN A 526 -34.53 -10.74 -8.60
C GLN A 526 -35.77 -11.58 -8.99
N ASN A 527 -35.93 -12.79 -8.44
CA ASN A 527 -36.97 -13.75 -8.85
C ASN A 527 -38.40 -13.42 -8.35
N GLY A 528 -38.60 -12.31 -7.63
CA GLY A 528 -39.87 -11.87 -7.06
C GLY A 528 -40.35 -12.71 -5.87
N GLN A 529 -39.52 -13.62 -5.34
CA GLN A 529 -39.91 -14.58 -4.30
C GLN A 529 -39.62 -14.08 -2.89
N ALA A 530 -40.43 -14.51 -1.93
CA ALA A 530 -40.17 -14.33 -0.51
C ALA A 530 -39.22 -15.45 -0.02
N ILE A 531 -38.04 -15.07 0.45
CA ILE A 531 -36.92 -15.98 0.74
C ILE A 531 -36.91 -16.38 2.21
N MET A 532 -36.95 -17.68 2.47
CA MET A 532 -36.75 -18.24 3.81
C MET A 532 -35.26 -18.38 4.13
N ASP A 533 -34.77 -17.55 5.04
CA ASP A 533 -33.41 -17.66 5.58
C ASP A 533 -33.43 -17.72 7.11
N LYS A 534 -32.85 -18.77 7.68
CA LYS A 534 -32.77 -19.00 9.14
C LYS A 534 -31.53 -18.36 9.77
N GLU A 535 -30.54 -17.99 8.95
CA GLU A 535 -29.32 -17.32 9.40
C GLU A 535 -29.44 -15.80 9.33
N ALA A 536 -30.43 -15.27 8.59
CA ALA A 536 -30.66 -13.85 8.45
C ALA A 536 -30.94 -13.14 9.78
N PHE A 537 -30.38 -11.94 9.91
CA PHE A 537 -30.59 -11.07 11.05
C PHE A 537 -30.48 -9.60 10.62
N LEU A 538 -31.21 -8.73 11.32
CA LEU A 538 -30.93 -7.29 11.30
C LEU A 538 -29.96 -6.96 12.43
N TYR A 539 -29.20 -5.88 12.28
CA TYR A 539 -28.29 -5.41 13.32
C TYR A 539 -28.23 -3.89 13.38
N SER A 540 -27.82 -3.36 14.54
CA SER A 540 -27.53 -1.95 14.75
C SER A 540 -26.26 -1.79 15.59
N ILE A 541 -25.35 -0.94 15.13
CA ILE A 541 -24.24 -0.38 15.91
C ILE A 541 -24.66 1.06 16.24
N PRO A 542 -25.21 1.30 17.44
CA PRO A 542 -25.54 2.66 17.88
C PRO A 542 -24.27 3.49 18.11
N ALA A 543 -24.40 4.81 18.03
CA ALA A 543 -23.31 5.75 18.31
C ALA A 543 -22.79 5.71 19.78
N GLU A 544 -23.53 5.05 20.68
CA GLU A 544 -23.12 4.73 22.06
C GLU A 544 -23.46 3.27 22.35
N GLY A 545 -22.46 2.48 22.74
CA GLY A 545 -22.64 1.08 23.10
C GLY A 545 -21.43 0.21 22.78
N ASP A 546 -21.04 -0.64 23.72
CA ASP A 546 -19.94 -1.61 23.54
C ASP A 546 -20.34 -2.80 22.67
N LYS A 547 -21.64 -3.13 22.62
CA LYS A 547 -22.16 -4.31 21.93
C LYS A 547 -23.15 -3.91 20.82
N PRO A 548 -23.02 -4.46 19.61
CA PRO A 548 -24.04 -4.31 18.57
C PRO A 548 -25.35 -5.00 19.00
N LEU A 549 -26.47 -4.38 18.65
CA LEU A 549 -27.79 -5.01 18.68
C LEU A 549 -27.89 -6.02 17.53
N ARG A 550 -28.38 -7.24 17.80
CA ARG A 550 -28.67 -8.27 16.79
C ARG A 550 -30.11 -8.75 16.94
N VAL A 551 -30.88 -8.68 15.86
CA VAL A 551 -32.32 -9.00 15.83
C VAL A 551 -32.53 -10.17 14.88
N ALA A 552 -32.94 -11.32 15.41
CA ALA A 552 -33.27 -12.50 14.62
C ALA A 552 -34.63 -12.36 13.92
N GLY A 553 -34.82 -13.09 12.81
CA GLY A 553 -36.11 -13.15 12.10
C GLY A 553 -37.22 -13.79 12.93
N ILE A 554 -38.45 -13.36 12.69
CA ILE A 554 -39.66 -13.92 13.31
C ILE A 554 -39.87 -15.35 12.78
N SER A 555 -40.00 -16.32 13.68
CA SER A 555 -40.16 -17.73 13.31
C SER A 555 -41.38 -17.95 12.41
N GLY A 556 -41.16 -18.52 11.23
CA GLY A 556 -42.20 -18.76 10.22
C GLY A 556 -42.39 -17.64 9.20
N GLN A 557 -41.74 -16.49 9.34
CA GLN A 557 -41.73 -15.43 8.33
C GLN A 557 -40.55 -15.55 7.37
N CYS A 558 -40.70 -15.00 6.16
CA CYS A 558 -39.60 -14.87 5.20
C CYS A 558 -38.65 -13.74 5.61
N ALA A 559 -37.35 -13.93 5.38
CA ALA A 559 -36.32 -12.98 5.78
C ALA A 559 -36.28 -11.74 4.88
N PHE A 560 -36.43 -11.92 3.56
CA PHE A 560 -36.52 -10.82 2.60
C PHE A 560 -37.34 -11.22 1.36
N THR A 561 -37.69 -10.24 0.54
CA THR A 561 -38.31 -10.43 -0.78
C THR A 561 -37.30 -10.07 -1.86
N ASP A 562 -36.98 -11.04 -2.71
CA ASP A 562 -35.97 -10.95 -3.78
C ASP A 562 -36.58 -10.35 -5.06
N GLY A 563 -37.02 -9.09 -5.00
CA GLY A 563 -37.53 -8.35 -6.16
C GLY A 563 -36.44 -7.65 -6.98
N ALA A 564 -36.82 -7.06 -8.12
CA ALA A 564 -35.99 -6.11 -8.88
C ALA A 564 -35.97 -4.69 -8.27
N THR A 565 -36.27 -4.58 -6.97
CA THR A 565 -36.29 -3.36 -6.16
C THR A 565 -35.19 -3.45 -5.11
N GLY A 566 -34.74 -2.31 -4.59
CA GLY A 566 -33.74 -2.29 -3.52
C GLY A 566 -34.09 -3.18 -2.30
N PRO A 567 -33.08 -3.66 -1.55
CA PRO A 567 -33.23 -4.79 -0.64
C PRO A 567 -34.37 -4.68 0.36
N ASN A 568 -35.30 -5.63 0.29
CA ASN A 568 -36.57 -5.60 1.03
C ASN A 568 -36.63 -6.72 2.07
N TYR A 569 -36.19 -6.43 3.30
CA TYR A 569 -36.26 -7.34 4.45
C TYR A 569 -37.63 -7.28 5.18
N GLY A 570 -38.67 -6.73 4.53
CA GLY A 570 -39.98 -6.43 5.08
C GLY A 570 -39.95 -5.30 6.12
N ALA A 571 -39.22 -5.54 7.21
CA ALA A 571 -39.06 -4.61 8.32
C ALA A 571 -38.05 -3.49 8.06
N LEU A 572 -37.13 -3.68 7.11
CA LEU A 572 -36.29 -2.62 6.53
C LEU A 572 -36.31 -2.76 5.00
N VAL A 573 -36.61 -1.68 4.28
CA VAL A 573 -36.64 -1.66 2.81
C VAL A 573 -35.74 -0.54 2.30
N PHE A 574 -34.59 -0.90 1.73
CA PHE A 574 -33.54 0.04 1.33
C PHE A 574 -33.66 0.48 -0.13
N LEU A 575 -33.21 1.69 -0.44
CA LEU A 575 -33.19 2.28 -1.79
C LEU A 575 -34.59 2.31 -2.46
N HIS A 576 -35.65 2.43 -1.64
CA HIS A 576 -37.03 2.38 -2.14
C HIS A 576 -37.34 3.58 -3.05
N GLY A 577 -37.53 3.30 -4.35
CA GLY A 577 -37.79 4.34 -5.35
C GLY A 577 -36.53 5.12 -5.75
N ASP A 578 -35.35 4.48 -5.71
CA ASP A 578 -34.06 5.01 -6.16
C ASP A 578 -33.63 6.31 -5.43
N LYS A 579 -33.65 6.23 -4.09
CA LYS A 579 -33.27 7.32 -3.18
C LYS A 579 -32.33 6.87 -2.07
N ALA A 580 -31.63 7.85 -1.49
CA ALA A 580 -30.89 7.72 -0.23
C ALA A 580 -31.83 7.72 1.01
N GLU A 581 -32.85 6.86 0.98
CA GLU A 581 -33.90 6.71 2.00
C GLU A 581 -34.22 5.22 2.20
N PHE A 582 -34.77 4.86 3.35
CA PHE A 582 -35.29 3.51 3.61
C PHE A 582 -36.62 3.54 4.37
N GLN A 583 -37.42 2.48 4.26
CA GLN A 583 -38.65 2.30 5.03
C GLN A 583 -38.39 1.38 6.23
N SER A 584 -39.06 1.66 7.36
CA SER A 584 -38.95 0.90 8.60
C SER A 584 -40.33 0.41 9.05
N ASN A 585 -40.54 -0.91 9.00
CA ASN A 585 -41.82 -1.57 9.28
C ASN A 585 -41.66 -2.68 10.35
N PRO A 586 -41.24 -2.35 11.58
CA PRO A 586 -41.00 -3.36 12.63
C PRO A 586 -42.27 -4.18 12.94
N GLY A 587 -42.09 -5.47 13.20
CA GLY A 587 -43.16 -6.43 13.46
C GLY A 587 -43.62 -7.24 12.23
N THR A 588 -43.07 -6.97 11.04
CA THR A 588 -43.34 -7.74 9.81
C THR A 588 -42.52 -9.04 9.75
N SER A 589 -41.25 -8.95 9.36
CA SER A 589 -40.30 -10.09 9.33
C SER A 589 -39.34 -10.12 10.52
N PHE A 590 -39.12 -8.96 11.15
CA PHE A 590 -38.24 -8.75 12.30
C PHE A 590 -38.93 -7.79 13.29
N ASN A 591 -38.66 -7.94 14.59
CA ASN A 591 -39.25 -7.08 15.63
C ASN A 591 -38.14 -6.31 16.37
N PHE A 592 -38.23 -4.98 16.38
CA PHE A 592 -37.23 -4.08 16.99
C PHE A 592 -37.86 -2.71 17.30
N GLN A 593 -37.23 -1.93 18.19
CA GLN A 593 -37.57 -0.52 18.39
C GLN A 593 -36.83 0.35 17.36
N ALA A 594 -37.56 1.19 16.61
CA ALA A 594 -36.98 2.04 15.56
C ALA A 594 -35.89 3.00 16.08
N ALA A 595 -36.05 3.50 17.31
CA ALA A 595 -35.07 4.34 18.00
C ALA A 595 -33.74 3.61 18.29
N GLU A 596 -33.79 2.30 18.56
CA GLU A 596 -32.60 1.48 18.87
C GLU A 596 -31.94 0.91 17.61
N MET A 597 -32.73 0.66 16.56
CA MET A 597 -32.22 0.16 15.28
C MET A 597 -31.56 1.27 14.45
N HIS A 598 -32.16 2.46 14.36
CA HIS A 598 -31.70 3.51 13.43
C HIS A 598 -31.97 4.95 13.94
N GLY A 599 -32.22 5.14 15.24
CA GLY A 599 -32.42 6.48 15.83
C GLY A 599 -33.70 7.20 15.39
N ASN A 600 -34.63 6.51 14.73
CA ASN A 600 -35.76 7.08 13.97
C ASN A 600 -35.36 7.97 12.77
N ASP A 601 -34.09 8.01 12.36
CA ASP A 601 -33.69 8.61 11.10
C ASP A 601 -33.99 7.62 9.96
N LEU A 602 -34.67 8.09 8.90
CA LEU A 602 -35.04 7.30 7.72
C LEU A 602 -34.21 7.66 6.48
N LYS A 603 -33.27 8.59 6.61
CA LYS A 603 -32.36 9.00 5.54
C LYS A 603 -31.03 8.26 5.63
N LEU A 604 -30.43 8.05 4.48
CA LEU A 604 -29.13 7.40 4.34
C LEU A 604 -28.07 8.46 3.98
N THR A 605 -27.03 8.56 4.80
CA THR A 605 -25.83 9.36 4.47
C THR A 605 -24.88 8.56 3.57
N GLU A 606 -24.88 7.24 3.71
CA GLU A 606 -24.16 6.28 2.87
C GLU A 606 -24.91 4.92 2.91
N PHE A 607 -24.73 4.10 1.88
CA PHE A 607 -25.20 2.73 1.83
C PHE A 607 -24.14 1.84 1.19
N GLU A 608 -23.62 0.88 1.95
CA GLU A 608 -22.61 -0.08 1.51
C GLU A 608 -23.13 -1.50 1.60
N VAL A 609 -22.59 -2.40 0.76
CA VAL A 609 -22.88 -3.84 0.81
C VAL A 609 -21.58 -4.61 0.72
N TYR A 610 -21.42 -5.57 1.63
CA TYR A 610 -20.24 -6.42 1.74
C TYR A 610 -20.62 -7.88 1.55
N ARG A 611 -19.82 -8.63 0.81
CA ARG A 611 -19.83 -10.10 0.84
C ARG A 611 -19.27 -10.56 2.18
N VAL A 612 -19.99 -11.46 2.85
CA VAL A 612 -19.58 -12.07 4.13
C VAL A 612 -19.00 -13.44 3.84
N GLU A 613 -17.75 -13.67 4.23
CA GLU A 613 -17.10 -14.97 4.11
C GLU A 613 -16.72 -15.50 5.49
N ASN A 614 -17.38 -16.58 5.92
CA ASN A 614 -16.98 -17.28 7.14
C ASN A 614 -15.66 -18.05 6.89
N LEU A 615 -14.66 -17.74 7.70
CA LEU A 615 -13.32 -18.33 7.68
C LEU A 615 -13.33 -19.75 8.27
N GLY A 616 -14.20 -20.01 9.24
CA GLY A 616 -14.16 -21.23 10.05
C GLY A 616 -12.88 -21.35 10.88
N ASP A 617 -12.67 -22.55 11.45
CA ASP A 617 -11.62 -22.80 12.43
C ASP A 617 -10.41 -23.54 11.83
N LEU A 618 -9.53 -24.08 12.70
CA LEU A 618 -8.41 -24.92 12.31
C LEU A 618 -8.81 -26.41 12.29
N LEU A 619 -8.51 -27.08 11.18
CA LEU A 619 -8.64 -28.52 11.02
C LEU A 619 -7.84 -29.29 12.09
N PRO A 620 -8.36 -30.44 12.58
CA PRO A 620 -7.66 -31.28 13.56
C PRO A 620 -6.42 -31.97 12.99
N LYS A 621 -6.36 -32.17 11.67
CA LYS A 621 -5.17 -32.63 10.91
C LYS A 621 -5.01 -31.74 9.68
N PRO A 622 -3.77 -31.41 9.27
CA PRO A 622 -3.58 -30.56 8.10
C PRO A 622 -3.87 -31.31 6.79
N TRP A 623 -4.37 -30.60 5.77
CA TRP A 623 -4.66 -31.19 4.45
C TRP A 623 -3.39 -31.42 3.59
N ARG A 624 -2.24 -30.88 4.00
CA ARG A 624 -0.89 -31.32 3.59
C ARG A 624 0.10 -31.23 4.76
N ASN A 625 1.05 -32.15 4.83
CA ASN A 625 2.09 -32.14 5.85
C ASN A 625 3.31 -31.31 5.40
N ILE A 626 3.78 -30.40 6.24
CA ILE A 626 5.05 -29.67 6.07
C ILE A 626 5.89 -29.79 7.35
N GLN A 627 7.20 -29.99 7.17
CA GLN A 627 8.19 -29.92 8.24
C GLN A 627 8.75 -28.49 8.32
N TRP A 628 8.41 -27.78 9.39
CA TRP A 628 8.79 -26.38 9.60
C TRP A 628 10.13 -26.29 10.34
N THR A 629 11.23 -26.72 9.70
CA THR A 629 12.56 -26.78 10.33
C THR A 629 13.68 -26.24 9.42
N ALA A 630 14.78 -25.81 10.04
CA ALA A 630 15.96 -25.30 9.33
C ALA A 630 16.59 -26.36 8.41
N GLU A 631 16.56 -27.63 8.82
CA GLU A 631 17.04 -28.77 8.05
C GLU A 631 16.19 -28.97 6.79
N ARG A 632 14.86 -28.86 6.89
CA ARG A 632 13.96 -28.94 5.72
C ARG A 632 14.17 -27.76 4.77
N LYS A 633 14.38 -26.53 5.27
CA LYS A 633 14.76 -25.37 4.45
C LYS A 633 16.07 -25.61 3.71
N GLN A 634 17.11 -26.10 4.39
CA GLN A 634 18.40 -26.44 3.77
C GLN A 634 18.29 -27.60 2.77
N GLN A 635 17.47 -28.62 3.04
CA GLN A 635 17.22 -29.73 2.13
C GLN A 635 16.58 -29.23 0.83
N LEU A 636 15.49 -28.45 0.94
CA LEU A 636 14.82 -27.81 -0.20
C LEU A 636 15.79 -26.98 -1.03
N MET A 637 16.54 -26.08 -0.39
CA MET A 637 17.53 -25.21 -1.04
C MET A 637 18.59 -26.02 -1.80
N LYS A 638 19.12 -27.09 -1.19
CA LYS A 638 20.10 -28.00 -1.82
C LYS A 638 19.49 -28.75 -3.02
N THR A 639 18.29 -29.31 -2.88
CA THR A 639 17.61 -30.01 -3.98
C THR A 639 17.44 -29.10 -5.19
N ILE A 640 16.96 -27.87 -4.99
CA ILE A 640 16.76 -26.89 -6.07
C ILE A 640 18.09 -26.45 -6.71
N GLN A 641 19.16 -26.29 -5.92
CA GLN A 641 20.50 -26.00 -6.44
C GLN A 641 21.13 -27.18 -7.19
N SER A 642 20.77 -28.42 -6.84
CA SER A 642 21.28 -29.65 -7.47
C SER A 642 20.51 -30.09 -8.72
N TYR A 643 19.35 -29.48 -8.98
CA TYR A 643 18.45 -29.86 -10.07
C TYR A 643 19.12 -29.71 -11.45
N LYS A 644 18.80 -30.63 -12.36
CA LYS A 644 19.21 -30.64 -13.76
C LYS A 644 18.09 -31.29 -14.58
N SER A 645 17.77 -30.72 -15.74
CA SER A 645 16.92 -31.40 -16.72
C SER A 645 17.60 -32.66 -17.25
N GLU A 646 16.82 -33.68 -17.57
CA GLU A 646 17.31 -34.88 -18.27
C GLU A 646 17.78 -34.54 -19.70
N ILE A 647 17.17 -33.53 -20.32
CA ILE A 647 17.58 -33.02 -21.63
C ILE A 647 18.87 -32.21 -21.45
N LYS A 648 20.01 -32.84 -21.76
CA LYS A 648 21.37 -32.27 -21.60
C LYS A 648 21.57 -30.89 -22.23
N THR A 649 20.80 -30.52 -23.26
CA THR A 649 20.86 -29.21 -23.90
C THR A 649 20.13 -28.12 -23.12
N VAL A 650 19.23 -28.45 -22.19
CA VAL A 650 18.50 -27.47 -21.37
C VAL A 650 19.14 -27.33 -20.00
N HIS A 651 19.57 -26.11 -19.66
CA HIS A 651 20.35 -25.86 -18.45
C HIS A 651 19.57 -25.16 -17.34
N GLN A 652 18.44 -24.52 -17.67
CA GLN A 652 17.56 -23.86 -16.72
C GLN A 652 16.10 -24.04 -17.17
N ALA A 653 15.21 -24.48 -16.27
CA ALA A 653 13.79 -24.53 -16.56
C ALA A 653 13.19 -23.12 -16.57
N ARG A 654 12.46 -22.74 -17.63
CA ARG A 654 11.71 -21.47 -17.66
C ARG A 654 10.27 -21.66 -17.21
N VAL A 655 9.85 -20.86 -16.24
CA VAL A 655 8.52 -20.95 -15.64
C VAL A 655 7.81 -19.61 -15.77
N LEU A 656 6.62 -19.59 -16.41
CA LEU A 656 5.87 -18.36 -16.68
C LEU A 656 4.85 -18.07 -15.58
N LEU A 657 4.94 -16.90 -14.96
CA LEU A 657 3.95 -16.39 -14.02
C LEU A 657 2.85 -15.66 -14.79
N VAL A 658 1.60 -16.12 -14.70
CA VAL A 658 0.43 -15.53 -15.38
C VAL A 658 -0.67 -15.23 -14.36
N GLY A 659 -1.32 -14.08 -14.44
CA GLY A 659 -2.39 -13.74 -13.49
C GLY A 659 -2.70 -12.24 -13.39
N PRO A 660 -3.73 -11.87 -12.59
CA PRO A 660 -4.32 -10.54 -12.59
C PRO A 660 -3.41 -9.44 -12.06
N VAL A 661 -3.80 -8.19 -12.27
CA VAL A 661 -3.18 -7.03 -11.61
C VAL A 661 -3.28 -7.17 -10.09
N GLY A 662 -2.18 -6.90 -9.38
CA GLY A 662 -2.10 -6.97 -7.92
C GLY A 662 -2.01 -8.38 -7.31
N ALA A 663 -2.03 -9.46 -8.12
CA ALA A 663 -1.98 -10.84 -7.62
C ALA A 663 -0.60 -11.30 -7.08
N GLY A 664 0.44 -10.45 -7.20
CA GLY A 664 1.73 -10.66 -6.55
C GLY A 664 2.76 -11.45 -7.36
N LYS A 665 2.67 -11.51 -8.70
CA LYS A 665 3.66 -12.19 -9.58
C LYS A 665 5.11 -11.71 -9.33
N SER A 666 5.33 -10.41 -9.52
CA SER A 666 6.62 -9.74 -9.31
C SER A 666 7.10 -9.85 -7.86
N SER A 667 6.17 -9.79 -6.90
CA SER A 667 6.45 -9.98 -5.47
C SER A 667 6.89 -11.41 -5.14
N PHE A 668 6.32 -12.43 -5.79
CA PHE A 668 6.70 -13.83 -5.62
C PHE A 668 8.12 -14.09 -6.14
N PHE A 669 8.46 -13.56 -7.33
CA PHE A 669 9.85 -13.59 -7.80
C PHE A 669 10.81 -12.89 -6.83
N ASN A 670 10.51 -11.66 -6.40
CA ASN A 670 11.36 -10.93 -5.43
C ASN A 670 11.50 -11.73 -4.12
N SER A 671 10.44 -12.43 -3.69
CA SER A 671 10.45 -13.26 -2.48
C SER A 671 11.42 -14.44 -2.62
N ILE A 672 11.36 -15.18 -3.73
CA ILE A 672 12.28 -16.29 -4.01
C ILE A 672 13.72 -15.80 -4.17
N ASN A 673 13.95 -14.71 -4.91
CA ASN A 673 15.28 -14.14 -5.10
C ASN A 673 15.88 -13.74 -3.75
N SER A 674 15.08 -13.12 -2.88
CA SER A 674 15.51 -12.75 -1.52
C SER A 674 15.85 -13.99 -0.67
N ALA A 675 14.97 -15.00 -0.67
CA ALA A 675 15.15 -16.26 0.07
C ALA A 675 16.43 -17.02 -0.34
N PHE A 676 16.75 -17.07 -1.64
CA PHE A 676 17.99 -17.70 -2.14
C PHE A 676 19.25 -16.84 -1.96
N ARG A 677 19.12 -15.52 -1.81
CA ARG A 677 20.24 -14.60 -1.61
C ARG A 677 20.62 -14.39 -0.16
N GLY A 678 19.67 -14.49 0.76
CA GLY A 678 19.87 -14.20 2.19
C GLY A 678 19.64 -12.73 2.58
N ASN A 679 19.13 -11.89 1.67
CA ASN A 679 18.77 -10.49 1.91
C ASN A 679 17.54 -10.06 1.08
N MET A 680 16.82 -9.02 1.51
CA MET A 680 15.65 -8.52 0.77
C MET A 680 16.05 -7.84 -0.55
N THR A 681 15.36 -8.18 -1.64
CA THR A 681 15.61 -7.66 -2.99
C THR A 681 14.36 -7.10 -3.67
N CYS A 682 14.55 -6.23 -4.66
CA CYS A 682 13.48 -5.62 -5.45
C CYS A 682 13.94 -5.46 -6.91
N GLN A 683 14.12 -6.58 -7.59
CA GLN A 683 14.63 -6.64 -8.97
C GLN A 683 13.49 -6.70 -10.02
N ALA A 684 12.33 -7.24 -9.63
CA ALA A 684 11.08 -6.98 -10.33
C ALA A 684 10.33 -5.82 -9.66
N ILE A 685 9.70 -4.98 -10.48
CA ILE A 685 8.99 -3.78 -10.02
C ILE A 685 7.62 -4.20 -9.49
N ALA A 686 7.54 -4.47 -8.19
CA ALA A 686 6.26 -4.66 -7.50
C ALA A 686 5.65 -3.30 -7.09
N GLY A 687 4.32 -3.22 -7.01
CA GLY A 687 3.59 -2.03 -6.57
C GLY A 687 2.08 -2.24 -6.60
N THR A 688 1.34 -1.33 -5.95
CA THR A 688 -0.12 -1.26 -5.99
C THR A 688 -0.60 -0.20 -6.98
N GLY A 689 -1.82 -0.39 -7.51
CA GLY A 689 -2.45 0.45 -8.53
C GLY A 689 -3.45 -0.33 -9.39
N ASP A 690 -4.34 0.40 -10.06
CA ASP A 690 -5.51 -0.15 -10.78
C ASP A 690 -5.16 -0.77 -12.15
N LYS A 691 -3.94 -0.51 -12.64
CA LYS A 691 -3.38 -1.01 -13.90
C LYS A 691 -2.06 -1.71 -13.62
N SER A 692 -1.66 -2.62 -14.50
CA SER A 692 -0.41 -3.37 -14.31
C SER A 692 0.82 -2.46 -14.19
N VAL A 693 1.52 -2.55 -13.04
CA VAL A 693 2.81 -1.86 -12.80
C VAL A 693 3.91 -2.45 -13.69
N THR A 694 3.95 -3.78 -13.78
CA THR A 694 4.77 -4.54 -14.73
C THR A 694 4.13 -4.43 -16.11
N THR A 695 4.79 -3.77 -17.07
CA THR A 695 4.29 -3.57 -18.45
C THR A 695 5.19 -4.20 -19.52
N GLN A 696 6.26 -4.86 -19.09
CA GLN A 696 7.21 -5.58 -19.94
C GLN A 696 7.21 -7.06 -19.60
N PHE A 697 7.47 -7.90 -20.60
CA PHE A 697 7.92 -9.28 -20.37
C PHE A 697 9.30 -9.25 -19.72
N ARG A 698 9.51 -9.95 -18.61
CA ARG A 698 10.82 -9.99 -17.93
C ARG A 698 11.25 -11.40 -17.59
N THR A 699 12.46 -11.79 -17.98
CA THR A 699 13.04 -13.10 -17.69
C THR A 699 14.13 -12.97 -16.63
N TYR A 700 13.84 -13.41 -15.40
CA TYR A 700 14.73 -13.25 -14.26
C TYR A 700 15.52 -14.52 -13.92
N ASN A 701 16.84 -14.38 -13.87
CA ASN A 701 17.77 -15.38 -13.34
C ASN A 701 17.93 -15.18 -11.83
N ILE A 702 17.71 -16.24 -11.05
CA ILE A 702 17.92 -16.23 -9.60
C ILE A 702 19.34 -16.75 -9.29
N LYS A 703 20.03 -16.17 -8.31
CA LYS A 703 21.37 -16.62 -7.86
C LYS A 703 21.32 -17.17 -6.44
N ALA A 704 22.11 -18.21 -6.17
CA ALA A 704 22.35 -18.73 -4.82
C ALA A 704 23.37 -17.85 -4.07
N GLY A 705 22.89 -16.81 -3.40
CA GLY A 705 23.73 -15.78 -2.77
C GLY A 705 24.22 -14.69 -3.73
N LYS A 706 24.68 -13.56 -3.17
CA LYS A 706 25.25 -12.45 -3.94
C LYS A 706 26.50 -12.88 -4.72
N GLY A 707 26.52 -12.62 -6.03
CA GLY A 707 27.56 -13.08 -6.94
C GLY A 707 27.63 -14.61 -7.11
N GLY A 708 26.65 -15.35 -6.59
CA GLY A 708 26.64 -16.81 -6.57
C GLY A 708 26.28 -17.46 -7.90
N VAL A 709 26.28 -18.80 -7.90
CA VAL A 709 25.91 -19.61 -9.06
C VAL A 709 24.43 -19.36 -9.42
N PRO A 710 24.07 -19.17 -10.70
CA PRO A 710 22.68 -19.15 -11.14
C PRO A 710 21.97 -20.46 -10.78
N LEU A 711 20.71 -20.36 -10.35
CA LEU A 711 19.87 -21.54 -10.20
C LEU A 711 19.50 -22.12 -11.56
N PRO A 712 19.18 -23.43 -11.64
CA PRO A 712 18.65 -24.09 -12.83
C PRO A 712 17.17 -23.71 -13.11
N LEU A 713 16.80 -22.47 -12.82
CA LEU A 713 15.45 -21.90 -12.88
C LEU A 713 15.50 -20.45 -13.39
N ILE A 714 14.63 -20.13 -14.35
CA ILE A 714 14.31 -18.77 -14.78
C ILE A 714 12.83 -18.54 -14.48
N LEU A 715 12.49 -17.46 -13.78
CA LEU A 715 11.11 -17.00 -13.64
C LEU A 715 10.81 -15.92 -14.67
N CYS A 716 9.78 -16.14 -15.48
CA CYS A 716 9.31 -15.20 -16.48
C CYS A 716 8.07 -14.48 -15.94
N ASP A 717 8.18 -13.17 -15.69
CA ASP A 717 7.07 -12.32 -15.22
C ASP A 717 6.39 -11.59 -16.38
N THR A 718 5.11 -11.31 -16.23
CA THR A 718 4.24 -10.76 -17.30
C THR A 718 3.43 -9.56 -16.83
N MET A 719 2.90 -8.82 -17.79
CA MET A 719 1.83 -7.87 -17.55
C MET A 719 0.61 -8.56 -16.90
N GLY A 720 -0.12 -7.83 -16.05
CA GLY A 720 -1.36 -8.28 -15.44
C GLY A 720 -2.42 -8.62 -16.48
N LEU A 721 -3.20 -9.67 -16.19
CA LEU A 721 -4.49 -9.84 -16.82
C LEU A 721 -5.44 -8.75 -16.30
N GLU A 722 -6.08 -8.02 -17.21
CA GLU A 722 -7.13 -7.02 -16.95
C GLU A 722 -8.40 -7.49 -17.68
N GLU A 723 -9.60 -7.04 -17.25
CA GLU A 723 -10.86 -7.64 -17.74
C GLU A 723 -11.19 -7.27 -19.19
N LYS A 724 -10.90 -6.03 -19.59
CA LYS A 724 -11.31 -5.48 -20.90
C LYS A 724 -10.62 -6.20 -22.06
N ALA A 725 -11.22 -6.14 -23.24
CA ALA A 725 -10.66 -6.76 -24.45
C ALA A 725 -9.40 -6.03 -24.97
N ASP A 726 -9.30 -4.72 -24.69
CA ASP A 726 -8.23 -3.79 -25.11
C ASP A 726 -7.19 -3.53 -23.99
N ALA A 727 -7.16 -4.38 -22.94
CA ALA A 727 -6.29 -4.18 -21.78
C ALA A 727 -5.73 -5.50 -21.22
N GLY A 728 -4.52 -5.42 -20.66
CA GLY A 728 -3.77 -6.57 -20.16
C GLY A 728 -2.96 -7.30 -21.24
N LEU A 729 -2.51 -8.51 -20.91
CA LEU A 729 -1.74 -9.37 -21.83
C LEU A 729 -2.64 -10.01 -22.90
N ASP A 730 -2.22 -9.90 -24.17
CA ASP A 730 -2.91 -10.54 -25.29
C ASP A 730 -2.60 -12.04 -25.44
N MET A 731 -3.51 -12.78 -26.08
CA MET A 731 -3.44 -14.22 -26.30
C MET A 731 -2.45 -14.65 -27.38
N GLU A 732 -2.20 -13.85 -28.41
CA GLU A 732 -1.18 -14.13 -29.43
C GLU A 732 0.22 -13.83 -28.88
N ASP A 733 0.37 -12.72 -28.15
CA ASP A 733 1.57 -12.42 -27.36
C ASP A 733 1.92 -13.57 -26.42
N LEU A 734 0.93 -14.10 -25.68
CA LEU A 734 1.13 -15.22 -24.77
C LEU A 734 1.58 -16.51 -25.49
N VAL A 735 1.09 -16.79 -26.71
CA VAL A 735 1.57 -17.91 -27.54
C VAL A 735 3.01 -17.69 -27.99
N SER A 736 3.37 -16.46 -28.37
CA SER A 736 4.76 -16.10 -28.69
C SER A 736 5.68 -16.22 -27.46
N VAL A 737 5.21 -15.88 -26.27
CA VAL A 737 5.94 -16.10 -25.00
C VAL A 737 6.15 -17.59 -24.76
N TYR A 738 5.10 -18.42 -24.83
CA TYR A 738 5.22 -19.87 -24.64
C TYR A 738 6.27 -20.52 -25.55
N LYS A 739 6.29 -20.10 -26.83
CA LYS A 739 7.24 -20.54 -27.84
C LYS A 739 8.63 -19.90 -27.72
N GLY A 740 8.91 -19.05 -26.74
CA GLY A 740 10.22 -18.41 -26.58
C GLY A 740 10.57 -17.36 -27.64
N HIS A 741 9.59 -16.91 -28.43
CA HIS A 741 9.79 -15.89 -29.47
C HIS A 741 9.88 -14.46 -28.90
N VAL A 742 9.58 -14.24 -27.62
CA VAL A 742 9.62 -12.90 -26.99
C VAL A 742 10.95 -12.67 -26.29
N LYS A 743 11.65 -11.59 -26.63
CA LYS A 743 12.90 -11.15 -25.96
C LYS A 743 12.62 -10.57 -24.57
N ASP A 744 13.59 -10.68 -23.64
CA ASP A 744 13.52 -9.95 -22.35
C ASP A 744 13.25 -8.47 -22.60
N ARG A 745 12.45 -7.85 -21.73
CA ARG A 745 12.05 -6.43 -21.75
C ARG A 745 11.14 -6.02 -22.90
N TYR A 746 10.60 -6.96 -23.68
CA TYR A 746 9.57 -6.64 -24.66
C TYR A 746 8.40 -5.90 -23.97
N GLN A 747 8.10 -4.70 -24.47
CA GLN A 747 7.03 -3.85 -23.98
C GLN A 747 5.72 -4.31 -24.62
N PHE A 748 4.83 -4.90 -23.82
CA PHE A 748 3.53 -5.38 -24.31
C PHE A 748 2.66 -4.20 -24.78
N SER A 749 1.94 -4.40 -25.88
CA SER A 749 1.00 -3.42 -26.44
C SER A 749 -0.40 -4.03 -26.48
N PRO A 750 -1.33 -3.65 -25.57
CA PRO A 750 -2.65 -4.28 -25.44
C PRO A 750 -3.56 -4.22 -26.69
N SER A 751 -3.15 -3.48 -27.72
CA SER A 751 -3.88 -3.32 -28.98
C SER A 751 -3.12 -3.81 -30.22
N ASN A 752 -1.87 -4.29 -30.07
CA ASN A 752 -1.03 -4.74 -31.19
C ASN A 752 -0.11 -5.90 -30.74
N PRO A 753 -0.47 -7.17 -31.00
CA PRO A 753 0.38 -8.31 -30.63
C PRO A 753 1.71 -8.32 -31.42
N LEU A 754 2.70 -9.03 -30.89
CA LEU A 754 4.05 -9.11 -31.45
C LEU A 754 4.08 -9.88 -32.78
N LEU A 755 4.15 -9.13 -33.88
CA LEU A 755 4.38 -9.66 -35.23
C LEU A 755 5.79 -10.25 -35.37
N ALA A 756 5.93 -11.25 -36.26
CA ALA A 756 7.16 -12.03 -36.42
C ALA A 756 8.34 -11.23 -36.99
N ASP A 757 8.11 -10.09 -37.64
CA ASP A 757 9.12 -9.18 -38.19
C ASP A 757 9.54 -8.07 -37.20
N ALA A 758 8.82 -7.90 -36.10
CA ALA A 758 9.05 -6.83 -35.14
C ALA A 758 10.37 -7.00 -34.36
N PRO A 759 11.06 -5.90 -33.96
CA PRO A 759 12.34 -5.98 -33.24
C PRO A 759 12.31 -6.77 -31.91
N GLY A 760 11.15 -6.90 -31.27
CA GLY A 760 10.96 -7.72 -30.07
C GLY A 760 10.95 -9.23 -30.31
N TYR A 761 10.79 -9.67 -31.56
CA TYR A 761 10.65 -11.09 -31.92
C TYR A 761 12.00 -11.80 -32.08
N LYS A 762 12.05 -13.06 -31.64
CA LYS A 762 13.20 -13.96 -31.72
C LYS A 762 12.93 -15.04 -32.76
N GLN A 763 13.51 -14.86 -33.94
CA GLN A 763 13.35 -15.74 -35.11
C GLN A 763 13.85 -17.18 -34.87
N ARG A 764 14.99 -17.33 -34.20
CA ARG A 764 15.60 -18.63 -33.90
C ARG A 764 15.42 -18.97 -32.42
N VAL A 765 14.53 -19.91 -32.14
CA VAL A 765 14.21 -20.43 -30.80
C VAL A 765 14.93 -21.76 -30.57
N THR A 766 15.31 -22.02 -29.32
CA THR A 766 15.76 -23.32 -28.83
C THR A 766 14.88 -23.78 -27.68
N LEU A 767 14.97 -25.05 -27.25
CA LEU A 767 14.24 -25.52 -26.05
C LEU A 767 14.55 -24.64 -24.82
N ASN A 768 15.80 -24.19 -24.63
CA ASN A 768 16.18 -23.23 -23.57
C ASN A 768 15.42 -21.89 -23.58
N ASP A 769 14.73 -21.54 -24.68
CA ASP A 769 13.99 -20.29 -24.82
C ASP A 769 12.49 -20.44 -24.53
N MET A 770 11.96 -21.64 -24.70
CA MET A 770 10.54 -21.95 -24.50
C MET A 770 10.15 -21.90 -23.02
N ILE A 771 8.86 -21.76 -22.75
CA ILE A 771 8.31 -21.97 -21.41
C ILE A 771 8.13 -23.47 -21.18
N HIS A 772 8.47 -23.93 -19.98
CA HIS A 772 8.47 -25.35 -19.59
C HIS A 772 7.38 -25.68 -18.57
N CYS A 773 6.90 -24.68 -17.82
CA CYS A 773 5.79 -24.81 -16.89
C CYS A 773 5.07 -23.45 -16.77
N VAL A 774 3.74 -23.47 -16.64
CA VAL A 774 2.91 -22.27 -16.50
C VAL A 774 2.31 -22.22 -15.11
N VAL A 775 2.47 -21.08 -14.45
CA VAL A 775 2.06 -20.85 -13.07
C VAL A 775 1.01 -19.75 -13.03
N TYR A 776 -0.23 -20.12 -12.74
CA TYR A 776 -1.30 -19.17 -12.47
C TYR A 776 -1.11 -18.56 -11.08
N VAL A 777 -1.16 -17.24 -10.95
CA VAL A 777 -0.95 -16.53 -9.69
C VAL A 777 -2.22 -15.80 -9.31
N ILE A 778 -2.86 -16.22 -8.22
CA ILE A 778 -4.17 -15.71 -7.78
C ILE A 778 -4.12 -15.30 -6.31
N ASP A 779 -4.63 -14.09 -6.05
CA ASP A 779 -4.75 -13.48 -4.73
C ASP A 779 -5.85 -14.20 -3.92
N ALA A 780 -5.50 -14.78 -2.77
CA ALA A 780 -6.43 -15.50 -1.89
C ALA A 780 -7.55 -14.61 -1.31
N CYS A 781 -7.37 -13.29 -1.32
CA CYS A 781 -8.41 -12.32 -0.98
C CYS A 781 -9.40 -12.09 -2.14
N LYS A 782 -9.10 -12.52 -3.37
CA LYS A 782 -9.88 -12.20 -4.58
C LYS A 782 -10.43 -13.42 -5.33
N VAL A 783 -10.14 -14.66 -4.92
CA VAL A 783 -10.64 -15.90 -5.56
C VAL A 783 -12.13 -15.83 -5.91
N SER A 784 -12.96 -15.40 -4.96
CA SER A 784 -14.43 -15.33 -5.11
C SER A 784 -14.95 -14.03 -5.71
N LEU A 785 -14.03 -13.11 -6.03
CA LEU A 785 -14.29 -11.85 -6.74
C LEU A 785 -13.81 -11.95 -8.20
N LEU A 786 -13.43 -13.14 -8.68
CA LEU A 786 -13.13 -13.40 -10.07
C LEU A 786 -14.43 -13.40 -10.87
N THR A 787 -14.58 -12.41 -11.76
CA THR A 787 -15.72 -12.30 -12.67
C THR A 787 -15.70 -13.42 -13.72
N THR A 788 -16.87 -13.71 -14.31
CA THR A 788 -16.99 -14.66 -15.43
C THR A 788 -16.02 -14.32 -16.57
N ASN A 789 -15.89 -13.03 -16.92
CA ASN A 789 -14.94 -12.55 -17.92
C ASN A 789 -13.48 -12.95 -17.61
N MET A 790 -13.08 -12.89 -16.34
CA MET A 790 -11.74 -13.31 -15.91
C MET A 790 -11.57 -14.83 -15.90
N LEU A 791 -12.61 -15.57 -15.51
CA LEU A 791 -12.63 -17.04 -15.59
C LEU A 791 -12.58 -17.53 -17.04
N ASP A 792 -13.28 -16.88 -17.96
CA ASP A 792 -13.23 -17.15 -19.40
C ASP A 792 -11.85 -16.85 -20.00
N LYS A 793 -11.19 -15.74 -19.59
CA LYS A 793 -9.79 -15.49 -19.95
C LYS A 793 -8.86 -16.58 -19.41
N PHE A 794 -9.01 -17.03 -18.16
CA PHE A 794 -8.25 -18.17 -17.64
C PHE A 794 -8.53 -19.48 -18.40
N ALA A 795 -9.78 -19.75 -18.77
CA ALA A 795 -10.16 -20.93 -19.54
C ALA A 795 -9.58 -20.91 -20.96
N ALA A 796 -9.55 -19.74 -21.62
CA ALA A 796 -8.91 -19.52 -22.92
C ALA A 796 -7.39 -19.74 -22.83
N ILE A 797 -6.73 -19.18 -21.80
CA ILE A 797 -5.32 -19.41 -21.51
C ILE A 797 -5.06 -20.91 -21.32
N ARG A 798 -5.73 -21.56 -20.36
CA ARG A 798 -5.58 -22.99 -20.05
C ARG A 798 -5.83 -23.88 -21.25
N LYS A 799 -6.82 -23.57 -22.09
CA LYS A 799 -7.07 -24.28 -23.36
C LYS A 799 -5.86 -24.18 -24.30
N LYS A 800 -5.20 -23.02 -24.37
CA LYS A 800 -3.99 -22.80 -25.17
C LYS A 800 -2.76 -23.48 -24.56
N THR A 801 -2.61 -23.44 -23.23
CA THR A 801 -1.54 -24.11 -22.49
C THR A 801 -1.62 -25.64 -22.69
N ASN A 802 -2.82 -26.22 -22.57
CA ASN A 802 -3.09 -27.64 -22.84
C ASN A 802 -2.77 -28.02 -24.30
N GLN A 803 -3.11 -27.18 -25.28
CA GLN A 803 -2.80 -27.40 -26.70
C GLN A 803 -1.30 -27.45 -27.01
N LEU A 804 -0.45 -26.90 -26.13
CA LEU A 804 1.00 -26.90 -26.27
C LEU A 804 1.69 -27.93 -25.34
N GLY A 805 0.91 -28.81 -24.69
CA GLY A 805 1.43 -29.83 -23.77
C GLY A 805 2.06 -29.27 -22.49
N LEU A 806 1.79 -28.00 -22.15
CA LEU A 806 2.49 -27.31 -21.06
C LEU A 806 1.91 -27.67 -19.68
N PRO A 807 2.75 -28.21 -18.75
CA PRO A 807 2.39 -28.45 -17.36
C PRO A 807 1.99 -27.18 -16.62
N GLN A 808 1.06 -27.32 -15.67
CA GLN A 808 0.37 -26.18 -15.03
C GLN A 808 0.27 -26.33 -13.51
N ILE A 809 0.61 -25.24 -12.81
CA ILE A 809 0.55 -25.08 -11.35
C ILE A 809 -0.26 -23.81 -11.03
N LEU A 810 -0.85 -23.73 -9.85
CA LEU A 810 -1.47 -22.51 -9.35
C LEU A 810 -0.84 -22.09 -8.02
N LEU A 811 -0.40 -20.84 -7.91
CA LEU A 811 -0.04 -20.19 -6.65
C LEU A 811 -1.25 -19.45 -6.10
N LEU A 812 -1.58 -19.75 -4.84
CA LEU A 812 -2.56 -19.02 -4.07
C LEU A 812 -1.80 -18.09 -3.12
N THR A 813 -1.71 -16.81 -3.46
CA THR A 813 -0.86 -15.80 -2.78
C THR A 813 -1.62 -15.06 -1.69
N LYS A 814 -0.89 -14.34 -0.81
CA LYS A 814 -1.45 -13.50 0.27
C LYS A 814 -2.35 -14.25 1.26
N ILE A 815 -2.04 -15.52 1.51
CA ILE A 815 -2.77 -16.42 2.43
C ILE A 815 -2.87 -15.88 3.87
N ASP A 816 -1.92 -15.04 4.25
CA ASP A 816 -1.82 -14.29 5.49
C ASP A 816 -2.79 -13.08 5.50
N GLU A 817 -2.75 -12.21 4.48
CA GLU A 817 -3.77 -11.15 4.32
C GLU A 817 -5.19 -11.73 4.22
N ALA A 818 -5.32 -12.94 3.66
CA ALA A 818 -6.58 -13.61 3.42
C ALA A 818 -7.19 -14.24 4.70
N CYS A 819 -6.36 -14.79 5.60
CA CYS A 819 -6.80 -15.53 6.78
C CYS A 819 -6.02 -15.12 8.05
N PRO A 820 -6.66 -14.45 9.04
CA PRO A 820 -6.02 -14.04 10.29
C PRO A 820 -5.30 -15.16 11.05
N LEU A 821 -5.86 -16.39 11.06
CA LEU A 821 -5.23 -17.56 11.68
C LEU A 821 -3.89 -17.96 11.06
N VAL A 822 -3.62 -17.54 9.81
CA VAL A 822 -2.39 -17.78 9.06
C VAL A 822 -1.45 -16.58 9.13
N ALA A 823 -1.99 -15.35 9.30
CA ALA A 823 -1.20 -14.18 9.66
C ALA A 823 -0.61 -14.29 11.08
N GLU A 824 -1.31 -14.94 12.02
CA GLU A 824 -0.81 -15.17 13.38
C GLU A 824 0.28 -16.25 13.45
N ASP A 825 0.07 -17.39 12.79
CA ASP A 825 1.08 -18.44 12.61
C ASP A 825 0.94 -19.06 11.21
N LEU A 826 1.95 -18.85 10.38
CA LEU A 826 2.00 -19.34 8.99
C LEU A 826 1.88 -20.86 8.90
N LYS A 827 2.24 -21.60 9.97
CA LYS A 827 2.08 -23.07 10.04
C LYS A 827 0.62 -23.52 9.92
N ASN A 828 -0.34 -22.63 10.20
CA ASN A 828 -1.77 -22.88 10.03
C ASN A 828 -2.23 -22.86 8.56
N VAL A 829 -1.39 -22.53 7.58
CA VAL A 829 -1.78 -22.50 6.15
C VAL A 829 -2.47 -23.78 5.68
N TYR A 830 -1.94 -24.95 6.05
CA TYR A 830 -2.53 -26.26 5.73
C TYR A 830 -3.50 -26.78 6.79
N ARG A 831 -3.83 -25.98 7.81
CA ARG A 831 -4.88 -26.27 8.80
C ARG A 831 -6.10 -25.35 8.70
N SER A 832 -5.99 -24.18 8.08
CA SER A 832 -7.11 -23.25 7.93
C SER A 832 -8.18 -23.82 7.00
N VAL A 833 -9.39 -23.99 7.52
CA VAL A 833 -10.58 -24.38 6.73
C VAL A 833 -10.82 -23.37 5.59
N TYR A 834 -10.62 -22.07 5.85
CA TYR A 834 -10.71 -21.03 4.81
C TYR A 834 -9.72 -21.24 3.67
N ILE A 835 -8.43 -21.48 3.97
CA ILE A 835 -7.42 -21.64 2.91
C ILE A 835 -7.63 -22.96 2.14
N GLU A 836 -8.09 -24.03 2.80
CA GLU A 836 -8.53 -25.23 2.09
C GLU A 836 -9.73 -24.93 1.16
N LYS A 837 -10.76 -24.23 1.67
CA LYS A 837 -11.93 -23.84 0.89
C LYS A 837 -11.55 -22.99 -0.32
N LYS A 838 -10.71 -21.96 -0.17
CA LYS A 838 -10.22 -21.13 -1.29
C LYS A 838 -9.37 -21.93 -2.28
N ALA A 839 -8.55 -22.87 -1.80
CA ALA A 839 -7.78 -23.76 -2.67
C ALA A 839 -8.66 -24.70 -3.49
N ARG A 840 -9.78 -25.19 -2.93
CA ARG A 840 -10.80 -25.99 -3.64
C ARG A 840 -11.59 -25.12 -4.62
N GLU A 841 -12.11 -24.00 -4.17
CA GLU A 841 -12.87 -23.03 -4.97
C GLU A 841 -12.10 -22.59 -6.23
N VAL A 842 -10.80 -22.30 -6.12
CA VAL A 842 -9.96 -21.94 -7.28
C VAL A 842 -9.52 -23.16 -8.12
N SER A 843 -9.34 -24.33 -7.50
CA SER A 843 -9.11 -25.62 -8.18
C SER A 843 -10.25 -25.93 -9.13
N ASP A 844 -11.48 -25.85 -8.63
CA ASP A 844 -12.69 -26.21 -9.36
C ASP A 844 -13.01 -25.17 -10.43
N SER A 845 -12.90 -23.87 -10.11
CA SER A 845 -13.20 -22.76 -11.02
C SER A 845 -12.26 -22.67 -12.24
N LEU A 846 -10.97 -22.98 -12.06
CA LEU A 846 -10.01 -23.03 -13.19
C LEU A 846 -9.84 -24.46 -13.74
N GLY A 847 -10.41 -25.48 -13.09
CA GLY A 847 -10.23 -26.90 -13.38
C GLY A 847 -8.79 -27.39 -13.24
N ILE A 848 -8.00 -26.77 -12.35
CA ILE A 848 -6.62 -27.14 -12.03
C ILE A 848 -6.66 -28.04 -10.79
N PRO A 849 -6.13 -29.29 -10.82
CA PRO A 849 -6.28 -30.21 -9.71
C PRO A 849 -5.80 -29.63 -8.37
N LEU A 850 -6.52 -29.91 -7.29
CA LEU A 850 -6.19 -29.40 -5.95
C LEU A 850 -4.75 -29.71 -5.52
N SER A 851 -4.14 -30.80 -5.99
CA SER A 851 -2.72 -31.14 -5.79
C SER A 851 -1.75 -30.09 -6.37
N CYS A 852 -2.14 -29.39 -7.42
CA CYS A 852 -1.37 -28.37 -8.14
C CYS A 852 -1.59 -26.96 -7.58
N VAL A 853 -2.53 -26.76 -6.65
CA VAL A 853 -2.78 -25.48 -5.97
C VAL A 853 -1.86 -25.33 -4.76
N LEU A 854 -0.98 -24.34 -4.76
CA LEU A 854 0.07 -24.14 -3.77
C LEU A 854 -0.14 -22.80 -3.02
N PRO A 855 -0.74 -22.84 -1.81
CA PRO A 855 -0.71 -21.74 -0.85
C PRO A 855 0.72 -21.24 -0.56
N VAL A 856 0.97 -19.95 -0.81
CA VAL A 856 2.26 -19.28 -0.55
C VAL A 856 2.07 -17.89 0.07
N LYS A 857 2.97 -17.53 0.98
CA LYS A 857 3.17 -16.15 1.44
C LYS A 857 4.34 -15.53 0.68
N ASN A 858 4.20 -14.28 0.29
CA ASN A 858 5.28 -13.46 -0.27
C ASN A 858 5.81 -12.52 0.82
N TYR A 859 7.09 -12.13 0.73
CA TYR A 859 7.60 -11.00 1.50
C TYR A 859 6.97 -9.70 0.97
N SER A 860 6.28 -8.97 1.85
CA SER A 860 5.42 -7.84 1.49
C SER A 860 5.52 -6.68 2.48
N GLY A 861 5.88 -6.95 3.73
CA GLY A 861 6.09 -5.95 4.78
C GLY A 861 7.40 -6.11 5.56
N GLU A 862 8.07 -7.25 5.45
CA GLU A 862 9.22 -7.67 6.26
C GLU A 862 10.53 -6.93 5.94
N LEU A 863 11.46 -6.92 6.91
CA LEU A 863 12.82 -6.38 6.76
C LEU A 863 13.89 -7.48 6.66
N ASP A 864 13.76 -8.52 7.48
CA ASP A 864 14.62 -9.72 7.51
C ASP A 864 13.84 -10.96 7.04
N LEU A 865 14.53 -12.00 6.58
CA LEU A 865 13.93 -13.24 6.07
C LEU A 865 13.40 -14.14 7.20
N ASP A 866 12.40 -14.95 6.87
CA ASP A 866 11.66 -15.85 7.75
C ASP A 866 11.89 -17.34 7.36
N LEU A 867 11.80 -18.25 8.33
CA LEU A 867 12.03 -19.67 8.10
C LEU A 867 10.81 -20.32 7.42
N GLU A 868 9.62 -20.08 7.94
CA GLU A 868 8.36 -20.66 7.48
C GLU A 868 7.99 -20.13 6.09
N THR A 869 8.17 -18.83 5.84
CA THR A 869 7.95 -18.20 4.53
C THR A 869 8.89 -18.79 3.47
N ASP A 870 10.19 -18.93 3.76
CA ASP A 870 11.14 -19.55 2.83
C ASP A 870 10.84 -21.04 2.56
N ILE A 871 10.31 -21.79 3.53
CA ILE A 871 9.89 -23.18 3.34
C ILE A 871 8.72 -23.28 2.35
N LEU A 872 7.75 -22.38 2.40
CA LEU A 872 6.66 -22.33 1.40
C LEU A 872 7.17 -21.95 0.01
N LEU A 873 8.00 -20.90 -0.08
CA LEU A 873 8.58 -20.42 -1.35
C LEU A 873 9.43 -21.49 -2.02
N PHE A 874 10.34 -22.14 -1.28
CA PHE A 874 11.17 -23.22 -1.83
C PHE A 874 10.34 -24.47 -2.15
N SER A 875 9.31 -24.81 -1.37
CA SER A 875 8.42 -25.94 -1.70
C SER A 875 7.66 -25.69 -3.01
N ALA A 876 7.22 -24.44 -3.26
CA ALA A 876 6.62 -24.06 -4.53
C ALA A 876 7.61 -24.15 -5.69
N VAL A 877 8.84 -23.66 -5.52
CA VAL A 877 9.91 -23.79 -6.53
C VAL A 877 10.24 -25.26 -6.83
N GLN A 878 10.33 -26.12 -5.81
CA GLN A 878 10.56 -27.56 -6.04
C GLN A 878 9.47 -28.15 -6.93
N GLN A 879 8.20 -27.84 -6.67
CA GLN A 879 7.09 -28.31 -7.51
C GLN A 879 7.13 -27.75 -8.94
N MET A 880 7.57 -26.50 -9.14
CA MET A 880 7.74 -25.94 -10.49
C MET A 880 8.80 -26.67 -11.32
N LEU A 881 9.90 -27.09 -10.70
CA LEU A 881 10.94 -27.89 -11.36
C LEU A 881 10.44 -29.29 -11.67
N ASN A 882 9.82 -29.97 -10.68
CA ASN A 882 9.20 -31.29 -10.87
C ASN A 882 8.16 -31.29 -12.01
N TYR A 883 7.47 -30.18 -12.26
CA TYR A 883 6.51 -30.04 -13.37
C TYR A 883 7.18 -29.66 -14.69
N ALA A 884 8.34 -29.00 -14.68
CA ALA A 884 9.14 -28.81 -15.89
C ALA A 884 9.73 -30.14 -16.39
N ASP A 885 10.06 -31.07 -15.48
CA ASP A 885 10.44 -32.44 -15.84
C ASP A 885 9.33 -33.14 -16.64
N SER A 886 8.07 -33.03 -16.24
CA SER A 886 6.95 -33.55 -17.04
C SER A 886 6.75 -32.87 -18.41
N PHE A 887 7.36 -31.71 -18.69
CA PHE A 887 7.45 -31.17 -20.04
C PHE A 887 8.62 -31.79 -20.82
N PHE A 888 9.75 -32.03 -20.16
CA PHE A 888 10.94 -32.67 -20.72
C PHE A 888 10.70 -34.13 -21.08
N GLU A 889 10.04 -34.91 -20.20
CA GLU A 889 9.62 -36.31 -20.42
C GLU A 889 8.74 -36.48 -21.68
N ASN A 890 8.00 -35.44 -22.06
CA ASN A 890 7.13 -35.43 -23.25
C ASN A 890 7.81 -34.88 -24.51
N GLN A 891 9.08 -34.43 -24.45
CA GLN A 891 9.86 -34.16 -25.65
C GLN A 891 10.40 -35.49 -26.19
N VAL A 892 9.95 -35.89 -27.38
CA VAL A 892 10.48 -37.09 -28.04
C VAL A 892 11.98 -36.93 -28.25
N ILE A 893 12.76 -37.84 -27.67
CA ILE A 893 14.17 -38.01 -28.02
C ILE A 893 14.19 -38.67 -29.40
N GLU A 894 14.21 -37.86 -30.46
CA GLU A 894 14.61 -38.35 -31.78
C GLU A 894 16.08 -38.78 -31.67
N ASP A 895 16.34 -40.06 -31.98
CA ASP A 895 17.63 -40.69 -31.73
C ASP A 895 18.79 -39.94 -32.40
N GLN A 896 19.95 -39.94 -31.73
CA GLN A 896 21.11 -39.14 -32.12
C GLN A 896 21.72 -39.55 -33.48
N ASP A 897 21.24 -40.64 -34.08
CA ASP A 897 21.76 -41.27 -35.30
C ASP A 897 21.23 -40.64 -36.62
N GLN A 898 20.14 -39.86 -36.62
CA GLN A 898 19.65 -39.23 -37.87
C GLN A 898 20.42 -37.96 -38.28
N LEU A 899 21.21 -37.36 -37.38
CA LEU A 899 21.91 -36.10 -37.65
C LEU A 899 23.11 -36.21 -38.61
N ASP A 900 23.67 -37.41 -38.82
CA ASP A 900 24.76 -37.63 -39.78
C ASP A 900 24.28 -38.04 -41.19
N LEU A 901 23.01 -38.44 -41.35
CA LEU A 901 22.41 -38.67 -42.68
C LEU A 901 22.15 -37.37 -43.47
N TYR A 902 21.99 -36.23 -42.77
CA TYR A 902 21.92 -34.91 -43.41
C TYR A 902 23.28 -34.26 -43.68
N ARG A 903 24.39 -34.86 -43.23
CA ARG A 903 25.76 -34.35 -43.45
C ARG A 903 26.46 -34.91 -44.69
N SER A 904 25.88 -35.91 -45.35
CA SER A 904 26.56 -36.74 -46.34
C SER A 904 26.10 -36.52 -47.80
N ASN A 905 25.21 -35.55 -48.07
CA ASN A 905 24.60 -35.33 -49.39
C ASN A 905 24.84 -33.92 -50.02
N GLU A 906 25.85 -33.17 -49.58
CA GLU A 906 26.25 -31.86 -50.18
C GLU A 906 27.61 -31.89 -50.90
N HIS A 907 27.92 -32.92 -51.70
CA HIS A 907 29.04 -32.87 -52.66
C HIS A 907 28.63 -33.37 -54.05
N LEU A 908 29.15 -32.67 -55.08
CA LEU A 908 28.97 -32.84 -56.54
C LEU A 908 27.86 -32.02 -57.23
N ARG A 909 28.16 -30.74 -57.50
CA ARG A 909 27.70 -30.08 -58.74
C ARG A 909 28.76 -30.27 -59.84
N PRO A 910 28.46 -30.89 -60.99
CA PRO A 910 29.32 -30.83 -62.16
C PRO A 910 29.35 -29.42 -62.77
N VAL A 911 30.45 -29.08 -63.44
CA VAL A 911 30.56 -27.87 -64.29
C VAL A 911 30.46 -28.29 -65.75
N GLY A 912 29.58 -27.61 -66.49
CA GLY A 912 29.40 -27.71 -67.94
C GLY A 912 28.09 -26.99 -68.31
N SER A 913 28.04 -25.94 -69.13
CA SER A 913 28.65 -25.66 -70.45
C SER A 913 27.48 -25.45 -71.42
N GLU A 914 27.02 -24.20 -71.56
CA GLU A 914 26.06 -23.84 -72.61
C GLU A 914 26.79 -23.63 -73.94
N GLU A 915 26.44 -24.38 -74.98
CA GLU A 915 26.59 -23.93 -76.37
C GLU A 915 25.35 -24.30 -77.20
N THR A 916 24.58 -23.25 -77.52
CA THR A 916 23.81 -23.02 -78.75
C THR A 916 23.60 -24.17 -79.75
N LYS A 917 22.32 -24.38 -80.15
CA LYS A 917 21.80 -23.90 -81.46
C LYS A 917 20.29 -24.15 -81.71
N HIS A 918 19.63 -23.08 -82.22
CA HIS A 918 18.60 -23.09 -83.29
C HIS A 918 17.27 -23.86 -83.09
N GLN A 919 16.10 -23.46 -83.66
CA GLN A 919 15.61 -22.28 -84.42
C GLN A 919 14.08 -22.47 -84.64
N ILE A 920 13.37 -21.46 -85.20
CA ILE A 920 11.96 -21.53 -85.69
C ILE A 920 10.90 -21.52 -84.56
N VAL A 921 9.94 -20.59 -84.50
CA VAL A 921 9.69 -19.36 -85.31
C VAL A 921 9.23 -18.23 -84.38
#